data_AF-A0A1C6K3C1-F1
#
_entry.id   AF-A0A1C6K3C1-F1
#
_cell.length_a   1.000
_cell.length_b   1.000
_cell.length_c   1.000
_cell.angle_alpha   90.00
_cell.angle_beta   90.00
_cell.angle_gamma   90.00
#
_symmetry.space_group_name_H-M   'P 1'
#
loop_
_entity.id
_entity.type
_entity.pdbx_description
1 polymer ?
#
loop_
_entity_poly.entity_id
_entity_poly.type
_entity_poly.pdbx_seq_one_letter_code
_entity_poly.pdbx_strand_id
1 'polypeptide(L)'
;MRKKEQTGINLSEEEILHGKGDAYGIYQIDWKGEGREYAFLSYDSIRAKGKLPQRKDYQLVYSGILEPDENMDSLYVKFNIAHPQDFTGHSLSISDIIVLKKNGKINVSYVDMIGFVPLSDFYKEPALKVVGQITEATQGFTAEGHFGTWHSIQMQEFHNEKFFQMRHDEFGEQVADIIVNEQGQVIAEDLWHGFSPEAMKLIGEYLLNRSLHEKKEAAYIISGDSGYFMIHETDGGYDYTFYNEDYQELDGGIYDDPEVSLAEAVEDILDDAGISIGNIEETDYEQVEQSIEESEEKELLGYAVQEAKRKLKGGDIRLTSEVYYKEKSLEGRSRADIEEIVLSQAQIIVDELGLHNEVELIGARVYGSRSRESLYRPDSDVDVVLSYQGPISEDSFFNYLKEDMLYVKEIPIDINPISKTKSGTLPEYLERAEYYLDEKEIEQFAEQIDTFGRLRGDWYVDETMEPEKAVDAITDDILQKKTGYLNDYLKKTIEISGDQEDIKQAKDLLIQMEKLERLSIFDKEPEPIPEVDFYVAECSEFPSLGEYHEGLTIDEAIAVYEKIPGDRKNGIKTIGINLHFPEGHMYSDKCDLLAGGHICKEMLDAVPFYKENRQVRKAVRYLEKHFEKKENLSFIKQKEAEWTQRL
;
A
#
# COMPACT_ATOMS: atom_id res chain seq x y z
N MET A 1 17.31 25.37 -28.94
CA MET A 1 17.36 26.73 -28.36
C MET A 1 17.11 26.60 -26.87
N ARG A 2 17.91 27.32 -26.06
CA ARG A 2 17.83 27.58 -24.61
C ARG A 2 17.63 26.37 -23.67
N LYS A 3 18.73 25.92 -23.08
CA LYS A 3 18.77 25.37 -21.72
C LYS A 3 18.04 26.36 -20.80
N LYS A 4 16.97 25.95 -20.12
CA LYS A 4 16.46 26.68 -18.95
C LYS A 4 17.52 26.52 -17.86
N GLU A 5 18.16 27.62 -17.49
CA GLU A 5 19.03 27.70 -16.32
C GLU A 5 18.19 27.41 -15.07
N GLN A 6 18.48 26.29 -14.39
CA GLN A 6 18.12 26.12 -12.98
C GLN A 6 18.78 27.25 -12.20
N THR A 7 17.97 28.15 -11.64
CA THR A 7 18.43 29.13 -10.67
C THR A 7 17.91 28.71 -9.30
N GLY A 8 18.67 27.85 -8.62
CA GLY A 8 18.52 27.66 -7.18
C GLY A 8 18.85 28.97 -6.49
N ILE A 9 17.83 29.77 -6.19
CA ILE A 9 17.94 30.98 -5.39
C ILE A 9 17.51 30.58 -3.98
N ASN A 10 18.47 30.38 -3.09
CA ASN A 10 18.21 30.28 -1.66
C ASN A 10 17.84 31.68 -1.15
N LEU A 11 16.54 31.93 -1.05
CA LEU A 11 15.96 33.13 -0.46
C LEU A 11 16.05 33.05 1.06
N SER A 12 16.46 34.14 1.70
CA SER A 12 16.28 34.28 3.15
C SER A 12 14.81 34.34 3.52
N GLU A 13 14.48 34.03 4.77
CA GLU A 13 13.10 34.16 5.28
C GLU A 13 12.54 35.58 5.06
N GLU A 14 13.33 36.63 5.25
CA GLU A 14 12.90 38.01 4.97
C GLU A 14 12.56 38.23 3.49
N GLU A 15 13.31 37.61 2.57
CA GLU A 15 13.04 37.69 1.13
C GLU A 15 11.79 36.92 0.74
N ILE A 16 11.53 35.76 1.36
CA ILE A 16 10.28 35.02 1.17
C ILE A 16 9.11 35.88 1.64
N LEU A 17 9.17 36.39 2.88
CA LEU A 17 8.04 37.11 3.49
C LEU A 17 7.81 38.50 2.86
N HIS A 18 8.88 39.26 2.59
CA HIS A 18 8.78 40.68 2.20
C HIS A 18 9.26 40.99 0.79
N GLY A 19 9.83 40.02 0.07
CA GLY A 19 10.26 40.18 -1.32
C GLY A 19 9.12 40.50 -2.29
N LYS A 20 9.47 40.90 -3.52
CA LYS A 20 8.46 41.26 -4.54
C LYS A 20 7.94 40.06 -5.34
N GLY A 21 8.68 38.96 -5.37
CA GLY A 21 8.33 37.76 -6.12
C GLY A 21 7.52 36.77 -5.30
N ASP A 22 6.86 35.86 -6.02
CA ASP A 22 6.27 34.66 -5.44
C ASP A 22 7.39 33.70 -5.06
N ALA A 23 7.27 33.06 -3.90
CA ALA A 23 8.35 32.33 -3.27
C ALA A 23 7.79 31.26 -2.35
N TYR A 24 8.63 30.27 -2.02
CA TYR A 24 8.33 29.28 -0.99
C TYR A 24 9.53 29.06 -0.07
N GLY A 25 9.25 28.54 1.12
CA GLY A 25 10.23 28.12 2.11
C GLY A 25 9.81 26.82 2.77
N ILE A 26 10.78 25.94 2.95
CA ILE A 26 10.64 24.66 3.65
C ILE A 26 11.33 24.80 5.01
N TYR A 27 10.57 24.59 6.07
CA TYR A 27 11.04 24.71 7.44
C TYR A 27 10.94 23.35 8.13
N GLN A 28 12.04 22.93 8.75
CA GLN A 28 12.12 21.68 9.52
C GLN A 28 12.52 22.00 10.95
N ILE A 29 12.21 21.10 11.88
CA ILE A 29 12.51 21.32 13.29
C ILE A 29 14.02 21.50 13.49
N ASP A 30 14.41 22.51 14.26
CA ASP A 30 15.78 22.60 14.75
C ASP A 30 15.96 21.55 15.85
N TRP A 31 16.67 20.47 15.51
CA TRP A 31 16.97 19.36 16.41
C TRP A 31 17.73 19.76 17.68
N LYS A 32 18.31 20.98 17.74
CA LYS A 32 18.96 21.52 18.94
C LYS A 32 17.99 22.27 19.86
N GLY A 33 16.74 22.49 19.45
CA GLY A 33 15.73 23.29 20.14
C GLY A 33 14.65 22.49 20.88
N GLU A 34 13.64 23.21 21.40
CA GLU A 34 12.49 22.64 22.12
C GLU A 34 11.52 21.91 21.17
N GLY A 35 11.59 22.19 19.86
CA GLY A 35 10.75 21.58 18.82
C GLY A 35 10.83 20.05 18.76
N ARG A 36 11.98 19.46 19.16
CA ARG A 36 12.17 18.00 19.19
C ARG A 36 11.13 17.26 20.04
N GLU A 37 10.55 17.93 21.04
CA GLU A 37 9.55 17.32 21.93
C GLU A 37 8.20 17.03 21.24
N TYR A 38 8.01 17.56 20.03
CA TYR A 38 6.82 17.32 19.23
C TYR A 38 7.12 17.09 17.74
N ALA A 39 8.36 16.75 17.41
CA ALA A 39 8.71 16.26 16.08
C ALA A 39 7.86 15.04 15.72
N PHE A 40 7.40 15.01 14.47
CA PHE A 40 6.58 13.94 13.88
C PHE A 40 5.23 13.66 14.57
N LEU A 41 4.77 14.54 15.46
CA LEU A 41 3.42 14.43 16.04
C LEU A 41 2.38 15.05 15.11
N SER A 42 1.18 14.46 15.00
CA SER A 42 0.08 15.13 14.28
C SER A 42 -0.29 16.46 14.95
N TYR A 43 -0.89 17.39 14.20
CA TYR A 43 -1.25 18.70 14.76
C TYR A 43 -2.19 18.57 15.97
N ASP A 44 -3.14 17.63 15.92
CA ASP A 44 -4.01 17.30 17.04
C ASP A 44 -3.26 16.74 18.26
N SER A 45 -2.23 15.92 18.06
CA SER A 45 -1.38 15.40 19.14
C SER A 45 -0.59 16.49 19.83
N ILE A 46 -0.08 17.48 19.07
CA ILE A 46 0.62 18.64 19.62
C ILE A 46 -0.35 19.47 20.49
N ARG A 47 -1.56 19.70 19.98
CA ARG A 47 -2.62 20.42 20.70
C ARG A 47 -3.06 19.71 21.97
N ALA A 48 -3.19 18.38 21.95
CA ALA A 48 -3.56 17.58 23.13
C ALA A 48 -2.52 17.72 24.26
N LYS A 49 -1.24 17.93 23.91
CA LYS A 49 -0.15 18.21 24.85
C LYS A 49 -0.08 19.69 25.28
N GLY A 50 -1.05 20.52 24.88
CA GLY A 50 -1.12 21.94 25.22
C GLY A 50 -0.03 22.79 24.53
N LYS A 51 0.52 22.29 23.42
CA LYS A 51 1.54 22.97 22.62
C LYS A 51 0.98 23.38 21.26
N LEU A 52 1.72 24.22 20.54
CA LEU A 52 1.51 24.58 19.14
C LEU A 52 2.89 24.75 18.48
N PRO A 53 3.05 24.46 17.17
CA PRO A 53 4.27 24.77 16.44
C PRO A 53 4.59 26.26 16.53
N GLN A 54 5.76 26.63 17.05
CA GLN A 54 6.19 28.03 17.13
C GLN A 54 7.37 28.27 16.21
N ARG A 55 7.40 29.42 15.53
CA ARG A 55 8.46 29.75 14.59
C ARG A 55 9.88 29.56 15.16
N LYS A 56 10.10 29.89 16.45
CA LYS A 56 11.41 29.74 17.11
C LYS A 56 11.97 28.30 17.11
N ASP A 57 11.12 27.30 16.92
CA ASP A 57 11.48 25.87 17.02
C ASP A 57 11.89 25.26 15.66
N TYR A 58 11.85 26.08 14.60
CA TYR A 58 12.07 25.67 13.22
C TYR A 58 13.28 26.38 12.60
N GLN A 59 13.92 25.72 11.64
CA GLN A 59 14.94 26.28 10.77
C GLN A 59 14.48 26.24 9.32
N LEU A 60 14.79 27.28 8.56
CA LEU A 60 14.60 27.30 7.10
C LEU A 60 15.68 26.41 6.47
N VAL A 61 15.28 25.27 5.91
CA VAL A 61 16.20 24.30 5.29
C VAL A 61 16.33 24.47 3.78
N TYR A 62 15.31 25.05 3.14
CA TYR A 62 15.31 25.30 1.71
C TYR A 62 14.31 26.39 1.32
N SER A 63 14.56 27.06 0.20
CA SER A 63 13.67 28.08 -0.34
C SER A 63 13.84 28.25 -1.84
N GLY A 64 12.87 28.87 -2.48
CA GLY A 64 12.93 29.14 -3.91
C GLY A 64 11.88 30.13 -4.37
N ILE A 65 12.00 30.55 -5.64
CA ILE A 65 10.93 31.26 -6.34
C ILE A 65 9.83 30.25 -6.64
N LEU A 66 8.58 30.63 -6.39
CA LEU A 66 7.42 29.81 -6.68
C LEU A 66 7.03 30.00 -8.15
N GLU A 67 7.06 28.91 -8.92
CA GLU A 67 6.62 28.93 -10.31
C GLU A 67 5.07 29.05 -10.41
N PRO A 68 4.51 29.55 -11.54
CA PRO A 68 3.09 29.86 -11.65
C PRO A 68 2.14 28.68 -11.35
N ASP A 69 2.55 27.48 -11.75
CA ASP A 69 1.88 26.18 -11.56
C ASP A 69 2.15 25.55 -10.20
N GLU A 70 3.15 26.04 -9.46
CA GLU A 70 3.46 25.48 -8.14
C GLU A 70 2.43 25.88 -7.07
N ASN A 71 2.10 24.90 -6.25
CA ASN A 71 1.20 24.95 -5.12
C ASN A 71 1.71 24.03 -3.99
N MET A 72 0.94 23.86 -2.93
CA MET A 72 1.39 23.11 -1.75
C MET A 72 1.54 21.61 -2.04
N ASP A 73 0.63 21.02 -2.82
CA ASP A 73 0.69 19.62 -3.25
C ASP A 73 1.84 19.39 -4.22
N SER A 74 2.08 20.30 -5.17
CA SER A 74 3.20 20.19 -6.10
C SER A 74 4.54 20.36 -5.39
N LEU A 75 4.63 21.22 -4.37
CA LEU A 75 5.83 21.32 -3.53
C LEU A 75 6.00 20.07 -2.68
N TYR A 76 4.93 19.48 -2.16
CA TYR A 76 4.98 18.20 -1.47
C TYR A 76 5.53 17.08 -2.37
N VAL A 77 5.02 16.96 -3.60
CA VAL A 77 5.55 16.06 -4.62
C VAL A 77 7.01 16.37 -4.93
N LYS A 78 7.36 17.64 -5.14
CA LYS A 78 8.73 18.08 -5.45
C LYS A 78 9.72 17.70 -4.35
N PHE A 79 9.36 17.88 -3.08
CA PHE A 79 10.23 17.60 -1.94
C PHE A 79 10.04 16.20 -1.33
N ASN A 80 9.30 15.31 -2.00
CA ASN A 80 9.23 13.88 -1.62
C ASN A 80 9.62 12.95 -2.77
N ILE A 81 9.36 13.34 -4.02
CA ILE A 81 9.57 12.52 -5.22
C ILE A 81 10.69 13.12 -6.09
N ALA A 82 10.66 14.44 -6.32
CA ALA A 82 11.52 15.10 -7.30
C ALA A 82 12.48 16.14 -6.68
N HIS A 83 13.23 15.72 -5.66
CA HIS A 83 14.08 16.61 -4.87
C HIS A 83 14.98 17.51 -5.72
N PRO A 84 15.03 18.83 -5.45
CA PRO A 84 16.07 19.69 -6.01
C PRO A 84 17.48 19.17 -5.65
N GLN A 85 18.43 19.24 -6.58
CA GLN A 85 19.79 18.71 -6.37
C GLN A 85 20.54 19.36 -5.19
N ASP A 86 20.19 20.59 -4.84
CA ASP A 86 20.75 21.39 -3.76
C ASP A 86 19.89 21.39 -2.49
N PHE A 87 18.85 20.55 -2.43
CA PHE A 87 18.07 20.34 -1.22
C PHE A 87 18.89 19.58 -0.17
N THR A 88 18.98 20.14 1.04
CA THR A 88 19.78 19.59 2.14
C THR A 88 18.96 19.16 3.35
N GLY A 89 17.65 19.38 3.32
CA GLY A 89 16.69 18.86 4.29
C GLY A 89 16.30 17.42 4.01
N HIS A 90 15.46 16.83 4.87
CA HIS A 90 14.82 15.54 4.59
C HIS A 90 13.54 15.73 3.77
N SER A 91 13.01 14.64 3.20
CA SER A 91 11.68 14.61 2.57
C SER A 91 10.63 15.26 3.49
N LEU A 92 9.68 15.99 2.91
CA LEU A 92 8.60 16.62 3.67
C LEU A 92 7.78 15.59 4.44
N SER A 93 7.80 15.68 5.77
CA SER A 93 7.12 14.74 6.66
C SER A 93 6.34 15.47 7.77
N ILE A 94 5.60 14.71 8.58
CA ILE A 94 4.82 15.25 9.70
C ILE A 94 5.72 16.16 10.54
N SER A 95 5.21 17.31 10.92
CA SER A 95 5.92 18.36 11.66
C SER A 95 6.70 19.37 10.86
N ASP A 96 6.90 19.15 9.57
CA ASP A 96 7.48 20.17 8.69
C ASP A 96 6.50 21.32 8.42
N ILE A 97 7.04 22.47 8.03
CA ILE A 97 6.27 23.65 7.71
C ILE A 97 6.60 24.15 6.31
N ILE A 98 5.55 24.33 5.52
CA ILE A 98 5.63 24.93 4.19
C ILE A 98 5.13 26.36 4.28
N VAL A 99 5.97 27.31 3.88
CA VAL A 99 5.59 28.70 3.67
C VAL A 99 5.49 28.95 2.18
N LEU A 100 4.33 29.40 1.72
CA LEU A 100 4.06 29.69 0.32
C LEU A 100 3.58 31.14 0.19
N LYS A 101 4.30 31.93 -0.61
CA LYS A 101 3.90 33.28 -1.00
C LYS A 101 3.50 33.30 -2.46
N LYS A 102 2.23 33.61 -2.71
CA LYS A 102 1.66 33.71 -4.06
C LYS A 102 0.82 34.98 -4.17
N ASN A 103 1.07 35.80 -5.19
CA ASN A 103 0.40 37.08 -5.40
C ASN A 103 0.40 37.99 -4.17
N GLY A 104 1.50 38.00 -3.41
CA GLY A 104 1.65 38.78 -2.18
C GLY A 104 0.91 38.23 -0.95
N LYS A 105 0.17 37.13 -1.07
CA LYS A 105 -0.46 36.41 0.05
C LYS A 105 0.48 35.33 0.57
N ILE A 106 0.69 35.28 1.89
CA ILE A 106 1.51 34.27 2.56
C ILE A 106 0.58 33.25 3.21
N ASN A 107 0.74 31.99 2.83
CA ASN A 107 0.13 30.84 3.47
C ASN A 107 1.22 30.05 4.19
N VAL A 108 0.97 29.68 5.43
CA VAL A 108 1.85 28.82 6.21
C VAL A 108 1.05 27.59 6.57
N SER A 109 1.62 26.42 6.34
CA SER A 109 0.94 25.18 6.67
C SER A 109 1.88 24.20 7.33
N TYR A 110 1.34 23.51 8.32
CA TYR A 110 1.94 22.36 8.97
C TYR A 110 1.67 21.11 8.12
N VAL A 111 2.69 20.31 7.87
CA VAL A 111 2.53 18.98 7.25
C VAL A 111 2.02 18.03 8.32
N ASP A 112 0.82 17.47 8.12
CA ASP A 112 0.18 16.55 9.05
C ASP A 112 0.05 15.14 8.44
N MET A 113 -0.43 14.18 9.21
CA MET A 113 -0.63 12.79 8.80
C MET A 113 -1.52 12.66 7.55
N ILE A 114 -2.44 13.62 7.35
CA ILE A 114 -3.27 13.76 6.16
C ILE A 114 -3.36 15.24 5.81
N GLY A 115 -2.75 15.62 4.68
CA GLY A 115 -2.82 16.97 4.14
C GLY A 115 -2.06 17.99 4.98
N PHE A 116 -2.52 19.25 4.89
CA PHE A 116 -1.83 20.39 5.47
C PHE A 116 -2.76 21.14 6.40
N VAL A 117 -2.28 21.45 7.61
CA VAL A 117 -3.03 22.26 8.57
C VAL A 117 -2.56 23.71 8.49
N PRO A 118 -3.42 24.66 8.11
CA PRO A 118 -3.04 26.07 8.04
C PRO A 118 -2.62 26.62 9.40
N LEU A 119 -1.44 27.24 9.45
CA LEU A 119 -0.89 27.91 10.63
C LEU A 119 -1.00 29.44 10.46
N SER A 120 -2.22 29.96 10.53
CA SER A 120 -2.50 31.41 10.38
C SER A 120 -1.73 32.30 11.36
N ASP A 121 -1.36 31.72 12.51
CA ASP A 121 -0.72 32.40 13.63
C ASP A 121 0.77 32.02 13.77
N PHE A 122 1.35 31.30 12.80
CA PHE A 122 2.77 30.91 12.88
C PHE A 122 3.71 32.12 13.01
N TYR A 123 3.32 33.22 12.37
CA TYR A 123 4.00 34.52 12.43
C TYR A 123 3.19 35.60 13.17
N LYS A 124 2.03 35.28 13.78
CA LYS A 124 1.12 36.23 14.44
C LYS A 124 0.80 35.79 15.87
N GLU A 125 0.49 36.73 16.75
CA GLU A 125 -0.20 36.36 18.00
C GLU A 125 -1.65 35.93 17.70
N PRO A 126 -2.19 34.90 18.38
CA PRO A 126 -3.28 34.10 17.85
C PRO A 126 -4.67 34.74 17.95
N ALA A 127 -5.43 34.74 16.84
CA ALA A 127 -6.88 35.02 16.84
C ALA A 127 -7.62 34.43 15.61
N LEU A 128 -8.53 33.49 15.88
CA LEU A 128 -9.40 32.77 14.92
C LEU A 128 -10.71 33.51 14.59
N LYS A 129 -11.17 33.42 13.32
CA LYS A 129 -12.55 33.03 12.91
C LYS A 129 -12.72 32.87 11.38
N VAL A 130 -13.51 31.86 10.97
CA VAL A 130 -14.00 31.55 9.60
C VAL A 130 -15.55 31.48 9.63
N VAL A 131 -16.24 31.77 8.52
CA VAL A 131 -17.71 31.71 8.34
C VAL A 131 -18.11 30.61 7.34
N GLY A 132 -19.25 29.94 7.54
CA GLY A 132 -19.79 28.81 6.73
C GLY A 132 -20.86 29.16 5.67
N GLN A 133 -21.58 28.14 5.16
CA GLN A 133 -22.55 28.15 4.02
C GLN A 133 -23.64 29.25 4.06
N ILE A 134 -24.09 29.70 2.87
CA ILE A 134 -25.13 30.74 2.72
C ILE A 134 -26.53 30.17 2.92
N THR A 135 -27.28 30.81 3.79
CA THR A 135 -28.71 30.56 4.08
C THR A 135 -29.52 31.87 4.07
N GLU A 136 -30.85 31.78 4.16
CA GLU A 136 -31.71 32.99 4.27
C GLU A 136 -31.40 33.85 5.51
N ALA A 137 -30.76 33.27 6.54
CA ALA A 137 -30.39 33.96 7.78
C ALA A 137 -28.96 34.54 7.77
N THR A 138 -28.26 34.45 6.64
CA THR A 138 -26.86 34.89 6.53
C THR A 138 -26.72 36.39 6.77
N GLN A 139 -25.78 36.76 7.63
CA GLN A 139 -25.37 38.14 7.90
C GLN A 139 -23.85 38.20 7.99
N GLY A 140 -23.26 39.35 7.67
CA GLY A 140 -21.81 39.51 7.80
C GLY A 140 -21.01 38.75 6.73
N PHE A 141 -21.63 38.33 5.62
CA PHE A 141 -20.96 37.58 4.56
C PHE A 141 -20.07 38.51 3.74
N THR A 142 -18.83 38.09 3.47
CA THR A 142 -17.92 38.79 2.56
C THR A 142 -17.98 38.13 1.19
N ALA A 143 -18.52 38.85 0.21
CA ALA A 143 -18.57 38.39 -1.18
C ALA A 143 -17.24 38.65 -1.88
N GLU A 144 -16.74 37.67 -2.62
CA GLU A 144 -15.50 37.81 -3.40
C GLU A 144 -15.64 38.94 -4.44
N GLY A 145 -14.63 39.81 -4.52
CA GLY A 145 -14.64 40.98 -5.43
C GLY A 145 -15.45 42.19 -4.94
N HIS A 146 -16.20 42.05 -3.83
CA HIS A 146 -17.10 43.09 -3.30
C HIS A 146 -16.67 43.51 -1.89
N PHE A 147 -16.74 44.82 -1.60
CA PHE A 147 -16.30 45.33 -0.31
C PHE A 147 -17.39 45.20 0.76
N GLY A 148 -16.96 45.24 2.02
CA GLY A 148 -17.85 45.19 3.17
C GLY A 148 -18.50 43.84 3.39
N THR A 149 -19.59 43.84 4.13
CA THR A 149 -20.33 42.63 4.47
C THR A 149 -21.77 42.73 3.99
N TRP A 150 -22.36 41.57 3.74
CA TRP A 150 -23.65 41.42 3.09
C TRP A 150 -24.55 40.48 3.88
N HIS A 151 -25.86 40.71 3.82
CA HIS A 151 -26.88 39.83 4.38
C HIS A 151 -27.87 39.40 3.31
N SER A 152 -28.43 38.21 3.49
CA SER A 152 -29.48 37.69 2.61
C SER A 152 -30.77 38.48 2.82
N ILE A 153 -31.43 38.85 1.71
CA ILE A 153 -32.73 39.54 1.74
C ILE A 153 -33.85 38.76 1.05
N GLN A 154 -33.52 37.88 0.10
CA GLN A 154 -34.49 37.06 -0.61
C GLN A 154 -33.81 35.81 -1.20
N MET A 155 -34.54 34.69 -1.28
CA MET A 155 -34.10 33.47 -1.96
C MET A 155 -35.08 33.10 -3.08
N GLN A 156 -34.54 32.58 -4.20
CA GLN A 156 -35.33 31.90 -5.23
C GLN A 156 -34.64 30.60 -5.66
N GLU A 157 -35.45 29.63 -6.08
CA GLU A 157 -34.99 28.32 -6.51
C GLU A 157 -35.28 28.12 -8.00
N PHE A 158 -34.27 27.69 -8.75
CA PHE A 158 -34.37 27.34 -10.16
C PHE A 158 -33.65 26.00 -10.37
N HIS A 159 -34.28 25.04 -11.06
CA HIS A 159 -33.68 23.73 -11.37
C HIS A 159 -33.05 23.02 -10.14
N ASN A 160 -33.72 23.07 -8.98
CA ASN A 160 -33.28 22.52 -7.69
C ASN A 160 -32.02 23.18 -7.07
N GLU A 161 -31.66 24.38 -7.50
CA GLU A 161 -30.58 25.17 -6.92
C GLU A 161 -31.11 26.50 -6.36
N LYS A 162 -30.60 26.90 -5.18
CA LYS A 162 -31.04 28.12 -4.50
C LYS A 162 -30.07 29.27 -4.72
N PHE A 163 -30.65 30.42 -5.02
CA PHE A 163 -29.94 31.67 -5.22
C PHE A 163 -30.45 32.71 -4.23
N PHE A 164 -29.53 33.43 -3.59
CA PHE A 164 -29.79 34.41 -2.56
C PHE A 164 -29.43 35.80 -3.07
N GLN A 165 -30.39 36.71 -3.05
CA GLN A 165 -30.12 38.13 -3.21
C GLN A 165 -29.53 38.67 -1.91
N MET A 166 -28.37 39.30 -2.01
CA MET A 166 -27.59 39.81 -0.89
C MET A 166 -27.56 41.34 -0.93
N ARG A 167 -27.77 41.96 0.22
CA ARG A 167 -27.73 43.41 0.41
C ARG A 167 -26.58 43.80 1.31
N HIS A 168 -25.91 44.90 0.98
CA HIS A 168 -24.80 45.41 1.77
C HIS A 168 -25.28 45.85 3.17
N ASP A 169 -24.58 45.40 4.23
CA ASP A 169 -24.95 45.64 5.63
C ASP A 169 -24.89 47.12 6.02
N GLU A 170 -23.80 47.81 5.64
CA GLU A 170 -23.59 49.23 5.98
C GLU A 170 -24.34 50.21 5.07
N PHE A 171 -24.31 50.00 3.75
CA PHE A 171 -24.82 50.98 2.78
C PHE A 171 -26.23 50.67 2.28
N GLY A 172 -26.77 49.47 2.54
CA GLY A 172 -28.13 49.09 2.17
C GLY A 172 -28.42 49.36 0.70
N GLU A 173 -29.56 50.02 0.43
CA GLU A 173 -30.03 50.38 -0.92
C GLU A 173 -29.17 51.41 -1.66
N GLN A 174 -28.09 51.92 -1.06
CA GLN A 174 -27.17 52.83 -1.74
C GLN A 174 -26.15 52.08 -2.61
N VAL A 175 -26.00 50.78 -2.41
CA VAL A 175 -25.16 49.88 -3.21
C VAL A 175 -26.08 48.88 -3.90
N ALA A 176 -25.76 48.53 -5.14
CA ALA A 176 -26.51 47.54 -5.88
C ALA A 176 -26.44 46.18 -5.18
N ASP A 177 -27.54 45.44 -5.16
CA ASP A 177 -27.57 44.09 -4.59
C ASP A 177 -26.77 43.14 -5.51
N ILE A 178 -26.33 42.01 -4.95
CA ILE A 178 -25.72 40.90 -5.70
C ILE A 178 -26.57 39.64 -5.52
N ILE A 179 -26.40 38.64 -6.38
CA ILE A 179 -26.98 37.30 -6.20
C ILE A 179 -25.86 36.29 -6.04
N VAL A 180 -25.97 35.43 -5.03
CA VAL A 180 -25.04 34.33 -4.75
C VAL A 180 -25.74 32.97 -4.68
N ASN A 181 -25.03 31.87 -4.91
CA ASN A 181 -25.55 30.52 -4.63
C ASN A 181 -25.29 30.09 -3.16
N GLU A 182 -25.73 28.88 -2.78
CA GLU A 182 -25.54 28.32 -1.41
C GLU A 182 -24.06 28.25 -0.97
N GLN A 183 -23.13 28.19 -1.92
CA GLN A 183 -21.68 28.12 -1.72
C GLN A 183 -21.03 29.51 -1.61
N GLY A 184 -21.79 30.60 -1.84
CA GLY A 184 -21.29 31.97 -1.75
C GLY A 184 -20.62 32.51 -3.01
N GLN A 185 -20.78 31.83 -4.16
CA GLN A 185 -20.30 32.33 -5.45
C GLN A 185 -21.22 33.43 -5.97
N VAL A 186 -20.67 34.54 -6.47
CA VAL A 186 -21.44 35.65 -7.06
C VAL A 186 -21.86 35.29 -8.49
N ILE A 187 -23.16 35.23 -8.75
CA ILE A 187 -23.77 34.82 -10.02
C ILE A 187 -24.24 36.04 -10.83
N ALA A 188 -24.65 37.10 -10.14
CA ALA A 188 -25.04 38.36 -10.77
C ALA A 188 -24.71 39.53 -9.84
N GLU A 189 -24.33 40.65 -10.43
CA GLU A 189 -23.94 41.89 -9.75
C GLU A 189 -24.61 43.11 -10.40
N ASP A 190 -24.45 44.30 -9.79
CA ASP A 190 -25.06 45.55 -10.23
C ASP A 190 -26.61 45.54 -10.31
N LEU A 191 -27.26 44.82 -9.40
CA LEU A 191 -28.71 44.64 -9.39
C LEU A 191 -29.43 45.68 -8.54
N TRP A 192 -30.08 46.64 -9.18
CA TRP A 192 -30.96 47.62 -8.52
C TRP A 192 -32.40 47.13 -8.33
N HIS A 193 -32.75 46.00 -8.96
CA HIS A 193 -34.11 45.46 -9.02
C HIS A 193 -34.15 43.94 -8.74
N GLY A 194 -33.23 43.44 -7.91
CA GLY A 194 -33.19 42.03 -7.47
C GLY A 194 -33.19 41.03 -8.62
N PHE A 195 -34.07 40.02 -8.54
CA PHE A 195 -34.30 39.03 -9.61
C PHE A 195 -35.02 39.63 -10.83
N SER A 196 -34.42 40.64 -11.46
CA SER A 196 -34.90 41.27 -12.68
C SER A 196 -34.69 40.38 -13.91
N PRO A 197 -35.28 40.68 -15.07
CA PRO A 197 -35.04 39.92 -16.30
C PRO A 197 -33.56 39.80 -16.67
N GLU A 198 -32.73 40.79 -16.34
CA GLU A 198 -31.29 40.78 -16.53
C GLU A 198 -30.60 39.79 -15.58
N ALA A 199 -30.97 39.76 -14.30
CA ALA A 199 -30.50 38.77 -13.34
C ALA A 199 -30.91 37.34 -13.73
N MET A 200 -32.15 37.18 -14.21
CA MET A 200 -32.67 35.89 -14.69
C MET A 200 -31.93 35.40 -15.93
N LYS A 201 -31.47 36.31 -16.79
CA LYS A 201 -30.63 35.96 -17.93
C LYS A 201 -29.28 35.41 -17.48
N LEU A 202 -28.62 36.03 -16.49
CA LEU A 202 -27.33 35.57 -15.95
C LEU A 202 -27.45 34.24 -15.20
N ILE A 203 -28.50 34.07 -14.39
CA ILE A 203 -28.84 32.79 -13.76
C ILE A 203 -29.13 31.73 -14.83
N GLY A 204 -29.85 32.11 -15.89
CA GLY A 204 -30.12 31.25 -17.05
C GLY A 204 -28.86 30.84 -17.81
N GLU A 205 -27.92 31.76 -18.05
CA GLU A 205 -26.62 31.48 -18.67
C GLU A 205 -25.75 30.56 -17.78
N TYR A 206 -25.75 30.78 -16.46
CA TYR A 206 -25.10 29.91 -15.48
C TYR A 206 -25.67 28.48 -15.51
N LEU A 207 -27.00 28.35 -15.47
CA LEU A 207 -27.67 27.04 -15.52
C LEU A 207 -27.56 26.37 -16.89
N LEU A 208 -27.54 27.15 -17.98
CA LEU A 208 -27.38 26.66 -19.35
C LEU A 208 -25.95 26.19 -19.61
N ASN A 209 -24.92 26.91 -19.16
CA ASN A 209 -23.53 26.44 -19.22
C ASN A 209 -23.34 25.12 -18.45
N ARG A 210 -24.04 24.98 -17.33
CA ARG A 210 -24.08 23.72 -16.58
C ARG A 210 -24.85 22.61 -17.32
N SER A 211 -25.89 22.97 -18.08
CA SER A 211 -26.75 22.06 -18.86
C SER A 211 -26.18 21.68 -20.25
N LEU A 212 -25.29 22.49 -20.83
CA LEU A 212 -24.59 22.24 -22.10
C LEU A 212 -23.41 21.26 -21.96
N HIS A 213 -23.26 20.61 -20.81
CA HIS A 213 -22.44 19.41 -20.64
C HIS A 213 -23.13 18.17 -21.29
N GLU A 214 -23.69 18.31 -22.50
CA GLU A 214 -24.13 17.17 -23.33
C GLU A 214 -22.86 16.54 -23.94
N LYS A 215 -22.30 15.56 -23.23
CA LYS A 215 -21.13 14.70 -23.51
C LYS A 215 -20.12 15.24 -24.52
N LYS A 216 -19.11 15.95 -24.00
CA LYS A 216 -17.86 16.28 -24.69
C LYS A 216 -16.86 15.13 -24.69
N GLU A 217 -17.19 14.04 -24.03
CA GLU A 217 -16.34 12.88 -23.84
C GLU A 217 -17.18 11.60 -23.76
N ALA A 218 -16.59 10.49 -24.16
CA ALA A 218 -17.21 9.18 -24.11
C ALA A 218 -16.16 8.08 -23.91
N ALA A 219 -16.56 7.02 -23.22
CA ALA A 219 -15.76 5.81 -23.02
C ALA A 219 -16.58 4.59 -23.43
N TYR A 220 -15.91 3.60 -24.02
CA TYR A 220 -16.52 2.39 -24.54
C TYR A 220 -15.69 1.16 -24.18
N ILE A 221 -16.37 0.05 -23.91
CA ILE A 221 -15.79 -1.29 -23.74
C ILE A 221 -15.81 -1.98 -25.11
N ILE A 222 -14.69 -2.58 -25.53
CA ILE A 222 -14.56 -3.29 -26.81
C ILE A 222 -14.73 -4.80 -26.59
N SER A 223 -15.79 -5.37 -27.17
CA SER A 223 -16.16 -6.79 -27.05
C SER A 223 -15.28 -7.67 -27.94
N GLY A 224 -14.62 -8.66 -27.35
CA GLY A 224 -13.86 -9.71 -28.07
C GLY A 224 -12.36 -9.72 -27.77
N ASP A 225 -11.76 -8.54 -27.52
CA ASP A 225 -10.33 -8.35 -27.22
C ASP A 225 -10.06 -7.74 -25.83
N SER A 226 -11.12 -7.49 -25.06
CA SER A 226 -11.10 -6.89 -23.72
C SER A 226 -10.21 -5.65 -23.64
N GLY A 227 -10.77 -4.49 -23.99
CA GLY A 227 -10.09 -3.20 -23.94
C GLY A 227 -11.07 -2.03 -23.91
N TYR A 228 -10.53 -0.81 -23.80
CA TYR A 228 -11.30 0.42 -23.67
C TYR A 228 -10.99 1.39 -24.79
N PHE A 229 -11.98 2.16 -25.21
CA PHE A 229 -11.82 3.26 -26.16
C PHE A 229 -12.36 4.53 -25.51
N MET A 230 -11.53 5.56 -25.40
CA MET A 230 -11.89 6.85 -24.83
C MET A 230 -11.69 7.95 -25.85
N ILE A 231 -12.58 8.93 -25.84
CA ILE A 231 -12.55 10.09 -26.72
C ILE A 231 -13.04 11.32 -25.98
N HIS A 232 -12.40 12.47 -26.20
CA HIS A 232 -12.80 13.75 -25.63
C HIS A 232 -12.58 14.91 -26.62
N GLU A 233 -13.45 15.91 -26.56
CA GLU A 233 -13.45 17.09 -27.42
C GLU A 233 -12.24 18.00 -27.12
N THR A 234 -11.62 18.52 -28.18
CA THR A 234 -10.54 19.51 -28.12
C THR A 234 -10.86 20.70 -29.03
N ASP A 235 -10.05 21.77 -28.97
CA ASP A 235 -10.22 22.96 -29.83
C ASP A 235 -10.18 22.66 -31.35
N GLY A 236 -9.63 21.51 -31.75
CA GLY A 236 -9.46 21.09 -33.15
C GLY A 236 -10.32 19.90 -33.59
N GLY A 237 -11.19 19.37 -32.73
CA GLY A 237 -11.94 18.14 -33.00
C GLY A 237 -11.93 17.24 -31.77
N TYR A 238 -11.35 16.04 -31.84
CA TYR A 238 -11.37 15.08 -30.74
C TYR A 238 -10.01 14.41 -30.53
N ASP A 239 -9.61 14.23 -29.28
CA ASP A 239 -8.47 13.39 -28.90
C ASP A 239 -9.01 12.03 -28.42
N TYR A 240 -8.40 10.95 -28.88
CA TYR A 240 -8.86 9.60 -28.60
C TYR A 240 -7.72 8.65 -28.24
N THR A 241 -8.04 7.63 -27.46
CA THR A 241 -7.08 6.61 -27.02
C THR A 241 -7.75 5.25 -26.88
N PHE A 242 -7.06 4.22 -27.34
CA PHE A 242 -7.38 2.81 -27.15
C PHE A 242 -6.50 2.22 -26.06
N TYR A 243 -7.10 1.48 -25.14
CA TYR A 243 -6.43 0.79 -24.05
C TYR A 243 -6.73 -0.71 -24.09
N ASN A 244 -5.82 -1.53 -23.56
CA ASN A 244 -6.10 -2.95 -23.31
C ASN A 244 -6.90 -3.16 -22.00
N GLU A 245 -7.17 -4.41 -21.64
CA GLU A 245 -7.86 -4.79 -20.39
C GLU A 245 -7.15 -4.35 -19.10
N ASP A 246 -5.83 -4.17 -19.18
CA ASP A 246 -4.98 -3.71 -18.08
C ASP A 246 -4.83 -2.16 -18.09
N TYR A 247 -5.63 -1.44 -18.88
CA TYR A 247 -5.60 0.01 -19.04
C TYR A 247 -4.28 0.57 -19.57
N GLN A 248 -3.51 -0.23 -20.30
CA GLN A 248 -2.30 0.22 -20.99
C GLN A 248 -2.65 0.74 -22.38
N GLU A 249 -2.09 1.90 -22.74
CA GLU A 249 -2.28 2.52 -24.05
C GLU A 249 -1.80 1.59 -25.18
N LEU A 250 -2.69 1.32 -26.12
CA LEU A 250 -2.42 0.55 -27.34
C LEU A 250 -2.15 1.49 -28.52
N ASP A 251 -2.99 2.52 -28.66
CA ASP A 251 -2.92 3.51 -29.73
C ASP A 251 -3.69 4.77 -29.34
N GLY A 252 -3.34 5.91 -29.91
CA GLY A 252 -3.98 7.19 -29.60
C GLY A 252 -3.70 8.25 -30.66
N GLY A 253 -4.57 9.24 -30.76
CA GLY A 253 -4.46 10.26 -31.79
C GLY A 253 -5.44 11.41 -31.68
N ILE A 254 -5.33 12.34 -32.63
CA ILE A 254 -6.20 13.49 -32.77
C ILE A 254 -6.99 13.36 -34.07
N TYR A 255 -8.31 13.38 -33.94
CA TYR A 255 -9.26 13.51 -35.04
C TYR A 255 -9.52 15.02 -35.27
N ASP A 256 -8.88 15.58 -36.31
CA ASP A 256 -8.84 17.02 -36.61
C ASP A 256 -9.99 17.44 -37.55
N ASP A 257 -11.22 17.39 -37.03
CA ASP A 257 -12.39 18.01 -37.66
C ASP A 257 -13.37 18.50 -36.58
N PRO A 258 -13.44 19.81 -36.28
CA PRO A 258 -14.30 20.34 -35.23
C PRO A 258 -15.77 20.48 -35.66
N GLU A 259 -16.09 20.25 -36.95
CA GLU A 259 -17.45 20.40 -37.46
C GLU A 259 -18.26 19.08 -37.42
N VAL A 260 -17.61 17.95 -37.14
CA VAL A 260 -18.29 16.65 -37.01
C VAL A 260 -18.78 16.40 -35.59
N SER A 261 -19.88 15.66 -35.48
CA SER A 261 -20.40 15.26 -34.18
C SER A 261 -19.53 14.15 -33.54
N LEU A 262 -19.54 14.06 -32.20
CA LEU A 262 -18.84 13.00 -31.47
C LEU A 262 -19.20 11.60 -31.99
N ALA A 263 -20.46 11.36 -32.34
CA ALA A 263 -20.90 10.07 -32.88
C ALA A 263 -20.29 9.75 -34.25
N GLU A 264 -20.15 10.75 -35.12
CA GLU A 264 -19.50 10.60 -36.43
C GLU A 264 -18.00 10.38 -36.28
N ALA A 265 -17.34 11.12 -35.37
CA ALA A 265 -15.93 10.90 -35.05
C ALA A 265 -15.67 9.49 -34.50
N VAL A 266 -16.53 9.01 -33.59
CA VAL A 266 -16.45 7.65 -33.03
C VAL A 266 -16.60 6.59 -34.13
N GLU A 267 -17.57 6.72 -35.04
CA GLU A 267 -17.77 5.77 -36.14
C GLU A 267 -16.54 5.71 -37.06
N ASP A 268 -16.02 6.86 -37.47
CA ASP A 268 -14.84 6.95 -38.35
C ASP A 268 -13.58 6.36 -37.70
N ILE A 269 -13.31 6.70 -36.42
CA ILE A 269 -12.14 6.22 -35.69
C ILE A 269 -12.18 4.69 -35.52
N LEU A 270 -13.35 4.14 -35.20
CA LEU A 270 -13.53 2.69 -35.02
C LEU A 270 -13.44 1.93 -36.33
N ASP A 271 -14.00 2.47 -37.42
CA ASP A 271 -13.89 1.87 -38.77
C ASP A 271 -12.43 1.82 -39.23
N ASP A 272 -11.64 2.87 -38.97
CA ASP A 272 -10.20 2.91 -39.26
C ASP A 272 -9.41 1.89 -38.41
N ALA A 273 -9.81 1.68 -37.15
CA ALA A 273 -9.26 0.65 -36.27
C ALA A 273 -9.73 -0.78 -36.63
N GLY A 274 -10.69 -0.93 -37.55
CA GLY A 274 -11.28 -2.22 -37.92
C GLY A 274 -12.24 -2.80 -36.87
N ILE A 275 -12.76 -1.96 -35.98
CA ILE A 275 -13.67 -2.33 -34.89
C ILE A 275 -15.09 -1.96 -35.30
N SER A 276 -16.00 -2.94 -35.34
CA SER A 276 -17.40 -2.65 -35.66
C SER A 276 -18.12 -2.02 -34.48
N ILE A 277 -18.91 -0.96 -34.72
CA ILE A 277 -19.75 -0.30 -33.71
C ILE A 277 -20.74 -1.25 -32.99
N GLY A 278 -21.05 -2.42 -33.58
CA GLY A 278 -21.85 -3.46 -32.91
C GLY A 278 -21.12 -4.21 -31.80
N ASN A 279 -19.80 -4.02 -31.68
CA ASN A 279 -18.94 -4.69 -30.72
C ASN A 279 -18.50 -3.77 -29.58
N ILE A 280 -19.04 -2.55 -29.47
CA ILE A 280 -18.73 -1.65 -28.36
C ILE A 280 -19.93 -1.48 -27.43
N GLU A 281 -19.65 -1.30 -26.14
CA GLU A 281 -20.66 -0.94 -25.14
C GLU A 281 -20.23 0.35 -24.43
N GLU A 282 -21.09 1.36 -24.40
CA GLU A 282 -20.79 2.62 -23.72
C GLU A 282 -20.66 2.41 -22.20
N THR A 283 -19.62 2.99 -21.60
CA THR A 283 -19.33 2.93 -20.17
C THR A 283 -19.13 4.33 -19.59
N ASP A 284 -19.01 4.40 -18.28
CA ASP A 284 -18.78 5.64 -17.54
C ASP A 284 -17.33 6.13 -17.74
N TYR A 285 -17.18 7.35 -18.27
CA TYR A 285 -15.87 7.92 -18.62
C TYR A 285 -14.98 8.11 -17.38
N GLU A 286 -15.53 8.74 -16.32
CA GLU A 286 -14.80 9.00 -15.07
C GLU A 286 -14.30 7.71 -14.41
N GLN A 287 -15.09 6.62 -14.46
CA GLN A 287 -14.65 5.32 -13.93
C GLN A 287 -13.48 4.72 -14.73
N VAL A 288 -13.49 4.83 -16.07
CA VAL A 288 -12.39 4.31 -16.90
C VAL A 288 -11.14 5.17 -16.70
N GLU A 289 -11.29 6.50 -16.66
CA GLU A 289 -10.22 7.44 -16.35
C GLU A 289 -9.56 7.12 -15.00
N GLN A 290 -10.38 6.95 -13.95
CA GLN A 290 -9.86 6.55 -12.63
C GLN A 290 -9.10 5.21 -12.69
N SER A 291 -9.59 4.25 -13.47
CA SER A 291 -8.92 2.94 -13.59
C SER A 291 -7.59 3.03 -14.34
N ILE A 292 -7.49 3.93 -15.32
CA ILE A 292 -6.22 4.25 -16.01
C ILE A 292 -5.25 4.89 -15.04
N GLU A 293 -5.66 5.93 -14.31
CA GLU A 293 -4.81 6.58 -13.29
C GLU A 293 -4.31 5.57 -12.24
N GLU A 294 -5.20 4.67 -11.76
CA GLU A 294 -4.83 3.60 -10.83
C GLU A 294 -3.82 2.60 -11.43
N SER A 295 -3.94 2.29 -12.73
CA SER A 295 -3.00 1.40 -13.45
C SER A 295 -1.63 2.06 -13.62
N GLU A 296 -1.59 3.33 -14.01
CA GLU A 296 -0.36 4.11 -14.15
C GLU A 296 0.36 4.28 -12.78
N GLU A 297 -0.38 4.60 -11.72
CA GLU A 297 0.19 4.68 -10.36
C GLU A 297 0.75 3.32 -9.92
N LYS A 298 0.06 2.22 -10.25
CA LYS A 298 0.54 0.85 -9.97
C LYS A 298 1.84 0.53 -10.73
N GLU A 299 1.98 0.96 -11.98
CA GLU A 299 3.22 0.79 -12.75
C GLU A 299 4.38 1.60 -12.14
N LEU A 300 4.14 2.86 -11.81
CA LEU A 300 5.13 3.73 -11.16
C LEU A 300 5.57 3.21 -9.80
N LEU A 301 4.62 2.72 -8.99
CA LEU A 301 4.90 2.00 -7.75
C LEU A 301 5.80 0.78 -8.02
N GLY A 302 5.46 -0.04 -9.01
CA GLY A 302 6.25 -1.21 -9.41
C GLY A 302 7.69 -0.83 -9.75
N TYR A 303 7.88 0.23 -10.54
CA TYR A 303 9.20 0.78 -10.87
C TYR A 303 9.95 1.26 -9.61
N ALA A 304 9.28 2.02 -8.74
CA ALA A 304 9.88 2.55 -7.51
C ALA A 304 10.35 1.43 -6.57
N VAL A 305 9.52 0.40 -6.38
CA VAL A 305 9.88 -0.78 -5.57
C VAL A 305 11.07 -1.53 -6.16
N GLN A 306 11.09 -1.74 -7.49
CA GLN A 306 12.20 -2.41 -8.16
C GLN A 306 13.50 -1.60 -8.05
N GLU A 307 13.43 -0.28 -8.22
CA GLU A 307 14.57 0.60 -8.09
C GLU A 307 15.10 0.64 -6.65
N ALA A 308 14.21 0.68 -5.65
CA ALA A 308 14.59 0.57 -4.24
C ALA A 308 15.31 -0.75 -3.93
N LYS A 309 14.77 -1.88 -4.43
CA LYS A 309 15.42 -3.20 -4.32
C LYS A 309 16.79 -3.21 -5.00
N ARG A 310 16.91 -2.61 -6.20
CA ARG A 310 18.17 -2.52 -6.95
C ARG A 310 19.23 -1.71 -6.22
N LYS A 311 18.87 -0.55 -5.67
CA LYS A 311 19.75 0.30 -4.84
C LYS A 311 20.24 -0.44 -3.60
N LEU A 312 19.32 -1.09 -2.89
CA LEU A 312 19.64 -1.86 -1.69
C LEU A 312 20.63 -3.00 -1.99
N LYS A 313 20.38 -3.77 -3.06
CA LYS A 313 21.29 -4.83 -3.52
C LYS A 313 22.64 -4.28 -4.00
N GLY A 314 22.65 -3.07 -4.54
CA GLY A 314 23.86 -2.32 -4.93
C GLY A 314 24.67 -1.77 -3.75
N GLY A 315 24.18 -1.92 -2.51
CA GLY A 315 24.84 -1.42 -1.30
C GLY A 315 24.47 0.03 -0.90
N ASP A 316 23.55 0.67 -1.61
CA ASP A 316 22.96 1.97 -1.19
C ASP A 316 21.89 1.70 -0.12
N ILE A 317 22.35 1.42 1.10
CA ILE A 317 21.50 1.14 2.25
C ILE A 317 21.05 2.46 2.87
N ARG A 318 19.81 2.84 2.57
CA ARG A 318 19.12 3.99 3.18
C ARG A 318 18.25 3.54 4.34
N LEU A 319 17.92 4.48 5.23
CA LEU A 319 17.03 4.22 6.36
C LEU A 319 15.70 3.63 5.90
N THR A 320 15.10 4.17 4.85
CA THR A 320 13.84 3.69 4.26
C THR A 320 14.06 3.26 2.80
N SER A 321 13.04 2.66 2.21
CA SER A 321 12.95 2.31 0.79
C SER A 321 12.75 3.53 -0.11
N GLU A 322 12.32 4.67 0.45
CA GLU A 322 11.91 5.89 -0.27
C GLU A 322 10.79 5.65 -1.30
N VAL A 323 10.00 4.60 -1.11
CA VAL A 323 8.80 4.33 -1.90
C VAL A 323 7.61 5.03 -1.24
N TYR A 324 7.27 6.22 -1.73
CA TYR A 324 6.20 7.08 -1.21
C TYR A 324 4.84 6.92 -1.91
N TYR A 325 4.75 6.01 -2.89
CA TYR A 325 3.48 5.67 -3.55
C TYR A 325 2.58 4.91 -2.59
N LYS A 326 1.28 5.19 -2.63
CA LYS A 326 0.31 4.54 -1.75
C LYS A 326 0.04 3.13 -2.25
N GLU A 327 -0.05 2.19 -1.32
CA GLU A 327 -0.37 0.80 -1.64
C GLU A 327 -1.70 0.40 -1.04
N LYS A 328 -2.60 -0.14 -1.87
CA LYS A 328 -3.86 -0.73 -1.41
C LYS A 328 -3.62 -1.86 -0.41
N SER A 329 -2.59 -2.68 -0.63
CA SER A 329 -2.19 -3.74 0.28
C SER A 329 -1.70 -3.23 1.64
N LEU A 330 -1.36 -1.94 1.74
CA LEU A 330 -0.92 -1.24 2.95
C LEU A 330 -1.94 -0.17 3.37
N GLU A 331 -3.22 -0.38 3.07
CA GLU A 331 -4.32 0.50 3.49
C GLU A 331 -4.20 1.95 2.99
N GLY A 332 -3.55 2.16 1.85
CA GLY A 332 -3.31 3.48 1.28
C GLY A 332 -2.16 4.25 1.95
N ARG A 333 -1.31 3.56 2.73
CA ARG A 333 0.00 4.07 3.16
C ARG A 333 1.09 3.67 2.18
N SER A 334 2.18 4.42 2.19
CA SER A 334 3.39 4.07 1.45
C SER A 334 4.33 3.22 2.31
N ARG A 335 5.27 2.51 1.67
CA ARG A 335 6.29 1.74 2.41
C ARG A 335 7.17 2.66 3.24
N ALA A 336 7.60 3.77 2.64
CA ALA A 336 8.47 4.72 3.32
C ALA A 336 7.81 5.26 4.60
N ASP A 337 6.54 5.64 4.57
CA ASP A 337 5.83 6.13 5.77
C ASP A 337 5.83 5.08 6.90
N ILE A 338 5.56 3.82 6.55
CA ILE A 338 5.53 2.71 7.52
C ILE A 338 6.93 2.46 8.09
N GLU A 339 7.95 2.45 7.24
CA GLU A 339 9.34 2.27 7.63
C GLU A 339 9.82 3.41 8.55
N GLU A 340 9.44 4.66 8.27
CA GLU A 340 9.72 5.83 9.11
C GLU A 340 9.07 5.72 10.49
N ILE A 341 7.82 5.25 10.55
CA ILE A 341 7.11 4.99 11.82
C ILE A 341 7.84 3.93 12.65
N VAL A 342 8.25 2.83 12.02
CA VAL A 342 9.00 1.75 12.69
C VAL A 342 10.35 2.23 13.19
N LEU A 343 11.10 2.98 12.38
CA LEU A 343 12.38 3.57 12.77
C LEU A 343 12.22 4.54 13.94
N SER A 344 11.15 5.34 13.93
CA SER A 344 10.85 6.30 15.00
C SER A 344 10.58 5.58 16.31
N GLN A 345 9.76 4.53 16.31
CA GLN A 345 9.50 3.72 17.50
C GLN A 345 10.77 3.03 18.01
N ALA A 346 11.56 2.47 17.10
CA ALA A 346 12.84 1.85 17.45
C ALA A 346 13.80 2.85 18.11
N GLN A 347 13.85 4.08 17.61
CA GLN A 347 14.70 5.12 18.17
C GLN A 347 14.25 5.53 19.58
N ILE A 348 12.93 5.66 19.80
CA ILE A 348 12.36 5.95 21.13
C ILE A 348 12.81 4.87 22.13
N ILE A 349 12.68 3.60 21.77
CA ILE A 349 13.10 2.48 22.62
C ILE A 349 14.61 2.57 22.92
N VAL A 350 15.43 2.82 21.90
CA VAL A 350 16.89 2.97 22.06
C VAL A 350 17.22 4.12 23.02
N ASP A 351 16.51 5.25 22.94
CA ASP A 351 16.70 6.42 23.79
C ASP A 351 16.27 6.14 25.24
N GLU A 352 15.12 5.49 25.43
CA GLU A 352 14.58 5.12 26.75
C GLU A 352 15.47 4.10 27.49
N LEU A 353 16.10 3.19 26.74
CA LEU A 353 17.09 2.26 27.26
C LEU A 353 18.46 2.91 27.53
N GLY A 354 18.65 4.17 27.13
CA GLY A 354 19.92 4.88 27.27
C GLY A 354 21.00 4.41 26.30
N LEU A 355 20.62 3.73 25.21
CA LEU A 355 21.52 3.09 24.24
C LEU A 355 21.78 3.95 22.98
N HIS A 356 21.34 5.21 22.95
CA HIS A 356 21.45 6.12 21.80
C HIS A 356 22.86 6.39 21.26
N ASN A 357 23.92 6.05 22.02
CA ASN A 357 25.32 6.11 21.54
C ASN A 357 25.90 4.73 21.20
N GLU A 358 25.15 3.65 21.45
CA GLU A 358 25.61 2.26 21.33
C GLU A 358 24.82 1.46 20.29
N VAL A 359 23.59 1.86 19.99
CA VAL A 359 22.74 1.26 18.96
C VAL A 359 22.56 2.25 17.81
N GLU A 360 22.92 1.80 16.62
CA GLU A 360 22.71 2.50 15.35
C GLU A 360 21.63 1.77 14.55
N LEU A 361 20.57 2.48 14.17
CA LEU A 361 19.56 1.96 13.24
C LEU A 361 20.08 2.10 11.82
N ILE A 362 20.16 0.99 11.08
CA ILE A 362 20.69 0.93 9.72
C ILE A 362 19.59 1.20 8.69
N GLY A 363 18.39 0.67 8.94
CA GLY A 363 17.22 0.92 8.10
C GLY A 363 16.11 -0.11 8.29
N ALA A 364 14.91 0.24 7.83
CA ALA A 364 13.71 -0.59 7.88
C ALA A 364 13.17 -0.87 6.48
N ARG A 365 12.59 -2.06 6.24
CA ARG A 365 11.93 -2.40 4.97
C ARG A 365 10.61 -3.11 5.20
N VAL A 366 9.55 -2.63 4.56
CA VAL A 366 8.30 -3.40 4.41
C VAL A 366 8.56 -4.60 3.50
N TYR A 367 8.17 -5.79 3.98
CA TYR A 367 8.29 -7.04 3.24
C TYR A 367 7.08 -7.94 3.55
N GLY A 368 7.19 -9.23 3.24
CA GLY A 368 6.19 -10.22 3.64
C GLY A 368 4.96 -10.28 2.73
N SER A 369 3.89 -10.87 3.23
CA SER A 369 2.74 -11.27 2.40
C SER A 369 2.07 -10.08 1.70
N ARG A 370 1.94 -8.94 2.37
CA ARG A 370 1.34 -7.70 1.82
C ARG A 370 2.15 -7.04 0.71
N SER A 371 3.39 -7.50 0.48
CA SER A 371 4.18 -7.11 -0.68
C SER A 371 3.87 -7.91 -1.95
N ARG A 372 2.93 -8.88 -1.88
CA ARG A 372 2.55 -9.79 -2.97
C ARG A 372 1.02 -9.87 -3.08
N GLU A 373 0.46 -9.45 -4.22
CA GLU A 373 -1.00 -9.42 -4.42
C GLU A 373 -1.68 -10.79 -4.25
N SER A 374 -0.96 -11.87 -4.54
CA SER A 374 -1.42 -13.27 -4.44
C SER A 374 -1.50 -13.81 -3.00
N LEU A 375 -0.68 -13.30 -2.07
CA LEU A 375 -0.43 -13.95 -0.78
C LEU A 375 -1.19 -13.36 0.40
N TYR A 376 -1.45 -12.05 0.41
CA TYR A 376 -2.02 -11.41 1.60
C TYR A 376 -3.53 -11.61 1.69
N ARG A 377 -4.02 -11.66 2.93
CA ARG A 377 -5.43 -11.64 3.27
C ARG A 377 -5.77 -10.31 3.95
N PRO A 378 -7.05 -9.91 4.02
CA PRO A 378 -7.44 -8.68 4.71
C PRO A 378 -6.93 -8.60 6.17
N ASP A 379 -6.80 -9.73 6.84
CA ASP A 379 -6.31 -9.87 8.22
C ASP A 379 -4.79 -10.11 8.35
N SER A 380 -4.04 -10.16 7.24
CA SER A 380 -2.58 -10.27 7.29
C SER A 380 -1.96 -9.10 8.05
N ASP A 381 -0.89 -9.32 8.78
CA ASP A 381 -0.06 -8.26 9.36
C ASP A 381 0.78 -7.54 8.29
N VAL A 382 1.36 -6.39 8.66
CA VAL A 382 2.39 -5.71 7.89
C VAL A 382 3.75 -6.10 8.45
N ASP A 383 4.51 -6.90 7.72
CA ASP A 383 5.87 -7.28 8.12
C ASP A 383 6.87 -6.16 7.82
N VAL A 384 7.65 -5.73 8.82
CA VAL A 384 8.74 -4.77 8.66
C VAL A 384 10.01 -5.34 9.27
N VAL A 385 11.07 -5.47 8.47
CA VAL A 385 12.39 -5.81 8.98
C VAL A 385 13.10 -4.54 9.43
N LEU A 386 13.69 -4.55 10.63
CA LEU A 386 14.44 -3.42 11.19
C LEU A 386 15.91 -3.82 11.38
N SER A 387 16.81 -3.32 10.53
CA SER A 387 18.23 -3.57 10.67
C SER A 387 18.89 -2.58 11.62
N TYR A 388 19.70 -3.09 12.55
CA TYR A 388 20.45 -2.29 13.51
C TYR A 388 21.83 -2.89 13.81
N GLN A 389 22.69 -2.08 14.42
CA GLN A 389 23.97 -2.49 14.95
C GLN A 389 24.10 -1.98 16.39
N GLY A 390 24.37 -2.86 17.34
CA GLY A 390 24.56 -2.47 18.73
C GLY A 390 24.60 -3.67 19.69
N PRO A 391 24.69 -3.40 21.00
CA PRO A 391 24.83 -4.44 22.03
C PRO A 391 23.53 -5.12 22.45
N ILE A 392 22.37 -4.55 22.10
CA ILE A 392 21.06 -5.16 22.37
C ILE A 392 20.89 -6.43 21.52
N SER A 393 20.34 -7.51 22.09
CA SER A 393 20.05 -8.72 21.33
C SER A 393 18.75 -8.58 20.53
N GLU A 394 18.64 -9.27 19.38
CA GLU A 394 17.42 -9.25 18.56
C GLU A 394 16.18 -9.62 19.37
N ASP A 395 16.28 -10.63 20.25
CA ASP A 395 15.14 -11.09 21.05
C ASP A 395 14.72 -10.05 22.08
N SER A 396 15.68 -9.34 22.69
CA SER A 396 15.35 -8.25 23.63
C SER A 396 14.73 -7.08 22.89
N PHE A 397 15.30 -6.70 21.75
CA PHE A 397 14.77 -5.58 20.96
C PHE A 397 13.35 -5.90 20.44
N PHE A 398 13.12 -7.14 19.98
CA PHE A 398 11.82 -7.62 19.56
C PHE A 398 10.77 -7.53 20.66
N ASN A 399 11.12 -7.92 21.89
CA ASN A 399 10.20 -7.81 23.02
C ASN A 399 9.82 -6.35 23.31
N TYR A 400 10.78 -5.42 23.31
CA TYR A 400 10.48 -3.99 23.48
C TYR A 400 9.59 -3.44 22.36
N LEU A 401 9.87 -3.83 21.11
CA LEU A 401 9.07 -3.41 19.95
C LEU A 401 7.63 -3.98 20.00
N LYS A 402 7.44 -5.13 20.64
CA LYS A 402 6.11 -5.75 20.82
C LYS A 402 5.29 -5.14 21.95
N GLU A 403 5.91 -4.51 22.94
CA GLU A 403 5.18 -3.89 24.06
C GLU A 403 4.23 -2.79 23.58
N ASP A 404 4.69 -1.98 22.62
CA ASP A 404 3.92 -0.91 21.98
C ASP A 404 3.66 -1.23 20.51
N MET A 405 2.77 -2.20 20.27
CA MET A 405 2.41 -2.64 18.92
C MET A 405 1.94 -1.47 18.05
N LEU A 406 2.56 -1.32 16.88
CA LEU A 406 2.21 -0.31 15.89
C LEU A 406 1.14 -0.84 14.94
N TYR A 407 0.40 0.09 14.33
CA TYR A 407 -0.70 -0.24 13.42
C TYR A 407 -0.68 0.63 12.17
N VAL A 408 -1.01 0.02 11.04
CA VAL A 408 -1.46 0.72 9.84
C VAL A 408 -2.99 0.68 9.83
N LYS A 409 -3.62 1.78 10.23
CA LYS A 409 -5.05 1.83 10.58
C LYS A 409 -5.40 0.79 11.66
N GLU A 410 -5.95 -0.36 11.27
CA GLU A 410 -6.37 -1.44 12.16
C GLU A 410 -5.50 -2.70 12.01
N ILE A 411 -4.54 -2.70 11.09
CA ILE A 411 -3.66 -3.85 10.82
C ILE A 411 -2.38 -3.73 11.65
N PRO A 412 -2.00 -4.75 12.42
CA PRO A 412 -0.78 -4.72 13.22
C PRO A 412 0.46 -4.75 12.33
N ILE A 413 1.51 -4.06 12.77
CA ILE A 413 2.84 -4.11 12.17
C ILE A 413 3.69 -5.10 12.98
N ASP A 414 4.15 -6.18 12.34
CA ASP A 414 5.11 -7.11 12.91
C ASP A 414 6.53 -6.63 12.59
N ILE A 415 7.27 -6.23 13.63
CA ILE A 415 8.60 -5.65 13.48
C ILE A 415 9.65 -6.71 13.81
N ASN A 416 10.45 -7.09 12.82
CA ASN A 416 11.50 -8.11 12.95
C ASN A 416 12.89 -7.45 13.00
N PRO A 417 13.46 -7.21 14.20
CA PRO A 417 14.77 -6.59 14.33
C PRO A 417 15.89 -7.57 13.98
N ILE A 418 16.81 -7.14 13.12
CA ILE A 418 17.94 -7.93 12.63
C ILE A 418 19.27 -7.23 12.87
N SER A 419 20.26 -8.04 13.18
CA SER A 419 21.66 -7.67 13.37
C SER A 419 22.52 -8.46 12.38
N LYS A 420 23.61 -7.82 11.94
CA LYS A 420 24.57 -8.46 11.02
C LYS A 420 25.12 -9.78 11.56
N THR A 421 25.25 -9.91 12.88
CA THR A 421 25.83 -11.10 13.51
C THR A 421 24.89 -12.28 13.58
N LYS A 422 23.57 -12.05 13.73
CA LYS A 422 22.58 -13.11 13.97
C LYS A 422 21.73 -13.42 12.76
N SER A 423 21.10 -12.39 12.18
CA SER A 423 20.16 -12.58 11.09
C SER A 423 20.74 -12.23 9.71
N GLY A 424 21.93 -11.61 9.69
CA GLY A 424 22.63 -11.17 8.49
C GLY A 424 22.40 -9.69 8.20
N THR A 425 22.91 -9.22 7.07
CA THR A 425 22.66 -7.86 6.59
C THR A 425 21.23 -7.71 6.06
N LEU A 426 20.73 -6.47 5.99
CA LEU A 426 19.40 -6.18 5.45
C LEU A 426 19.18 -6.75 4.02
N PRO A 427 20.12 -6.64 3.06
CA PRO A 427 19.96 -7.27 1.76
C PRO A 427 19.90 -8.80 1.80
N GLU A 428 20.76 -9.46 2.59
CA GLU A 428 20.78 -10.93 2.75
C GLU A 428 19.45 -11.43 3.36
N TYR A 429 18.96 -10.75 4.39
CA TYR A 429 17.68 -11.09 5.02
C TYR A 429 16.51 -11.00 4.02
N LEU A 430 16.43 -9.91 3.27
CA LEU A 430 15.36 -9.72 2.29
C LEU A 430 15.48 -10.68 1.11
N GLU A 431 16.69 -11.09 0.74
CA GLU A 431 16.89 -12.11 -0.29
C GLU A 431 16.29 -13.46 0.13
N ARG A 432 16.53 -13.90 1.37
CA ARG A 432 15.87 -15.10 1.92
C ARG A 432 14.36 -14.95 2.01
N ALA A 433 13.90 -13.80 2.49
CA ALA A 433 12.47 -13.53 2.62
C ALA A 433 11.76 -13.55 1.25
N GLU A 434 12.37 -12.98 0.21
CA GLU A 434 11.82 -13.01 -1.15
C GLU A 434 11.81 -14.43 -1.73
N TYR A 435 12.86 -15.22 -1.48
CA TYR A 435 12.86 -16.65 -1.85
C TYR A 435 11.70 -17.41 -1.18
N TYR A 436 11.48 -17.17 0.11
CA TYR A 436 10.37 -17.74 0.87
C TYR A 436 9.01 -17.35 0.29
N LEU A 437 8.84 -16.07 -0.10
CA LEU A 437 7.60 -15.57 -0.71
C LEU A 437 7.36 -16.17 -2.10
N ASP A 438 8.38 -16.23 -2.96
CA ASP A 438 8.28 -16.85 -4.29
C ASP A 438 7.86 -18.33 -4.15
N GLU A 439 8.40 -19.07 -3.17
CA GLU A 439 7.99 -20.44 -2.89
C GLU A 439 6.56 -20.55 -2.36
N LYS A 440 6.09 -19.57 -1.57
CA LYS A 440 4.70 -19.50 -1.11
C LYS A 440 3.71 -19.27 -2.25
N GLU A 441 4.06 -18.45 -3.24
CA GLU A 441 3.23 -18.26 -4.44
C GLU A 441 3.11 -19.56 -5.23
N ILE A 442 4.21 -20.32 -5.35
CA ILE A 442 4.20 -21.64 -5.99
C ILE A 442 3.35 -22.64 -5.20
N GLU A 443 3.48 -22.69 -3.87
CA GLU A 443 2.66 -23.57 -3.00
C GLU A 443 1.16 -23.27 -3.16
N GLN A 444 0.78 -21.99 -3.20
CA GLN A 444 -0.62 -21.58 -3.38
C GLN A 444 -1.15 -21.95 -4.77
N PHE A 445 -0.35 -21.75 -5.81
CA PHE A 445 -0.70 -22.19 -7.15
C PHE A 445 -0.87 -23.72 -7.23
N ALA A 446 0.04 -24.46 -6.60
CA ALA A 446 -0.04 -25.93 -6.51
C ALA A 446 -1.33 -26.40 -5.81
N GLU A 447 -1.79 -25.68 -4.78
CA GLU A 447 -3.08 -25.93 -4.14
C GLU A 447 -4.28 -25.64 -5.06
N GLN A 448 -4.23 -24.54 -5.81
CA GLN A 448 -5.29 -24.18 -6.77
C GLN A 448 -5.42 -25.21 -7.87
N ILE A 449 -4.31 -25.63 -8.48
CA ILE A 449 -4.32 -26.62 -9.56
C ILE A 449 -4.72 -28.02 -9.07
N ASP A 450 -4.32 -28.44 -7.85
CA ASP A 450 -4.79 -29.69 -7.21
C ASP A 450 -6.28 -29.66 -6.98
N THR A 451 -6.78 -28.56 -6.41
CA THR A 451 -8.22 -28.36 -6.18
C THR A 451 -9.01 -28.39 -7.49
N PHE A 452 -8.54 -27.68 -8.51
CA PHE A 452 -9.17 -27.64 -9.83
C PHE A 452 -9.28 -29.04 -10.46
N GLY A 453 -8.19 -29.83 -10.41
CA GLY A 453 -8.19 -31.20 -10.92
C GLY A 453 -9.08 -32.15 -10.12
N ARG A 454 -9.11 -32.05 -8.79
CA ARG A 454 -9.95 -32.92 -7.93
C ARG A 454 -11.44 -32.69 -8.17
N LEU A 455 -11.86 -31.44 -8.37
CA LEU A 455 -13.26 -31.08 -8.58
C LEU A 455 -13.81 -31.67 -9.88
N ARG A 456 -12.98 -31.77 -10.92
CA ARG A 456 -13.36 -32.33 -12.22
C ARG A 456 -13.27 -33.85 -12.29
N GLY A 457 -12.46 -34.48 -11.45
CA GLY A 457 -12.27 -35.93 -11.45
C GLY A 457 -11.53 -36.46 -12.69
N ASP A 458 -10.93 -35.56 -13.50
CA ASP A 458 -10.04 -35.90 -14.60
C ASP A 458 -8.59 -35.71 -14.16
N TRP A 459 -8.09 -36.75 -13.50
CA TRP A 459 -6.98 -36.61 -12.58
C TRP A 459 -5.59 -36.51 -13.23
N TYR A 460 -4.71 -35.67 -12.65
CA TYR A 460 -3.36 -35.38 -13.14
C TYR A 460 -2.21 -35.78 -12.18
N VAL A 461 -2.47 -36.11 -10.91
CA VAL A 461 -1.49 -36.67 -9.93
C VAL A 461 -1.85 -38.15 -9.65
N ASP A 462 -1.68 -38.74 -8.46
CA ASP A 462 -2.25 -40.06 -8.07
C ASP A 462 -3.51 -39.87 -7.20
N GLU A 463 -4.67 -40.44 -7.57
CA GLU A 463 -5.96 -40.15 -6.92
C GLU A 463 -5.97 -40.59 -5.45
N THR A 464 -5.08 -41.51 -5.10
CA THR A 464 -4.91 -42.04 -3.74
C THR A 464 -3.95 -41.19 -2.89
N MET A 465 -3.27 -40.21 -3.50
CA MET A 465 -2.37 -39.32 -2.81
C MET A 465 -3.14 -38.27 -2.00
N GLU A 466 -2.77 -38.13 -0.73
CA GLU A 466 -3.31 -37.09 0.16
C GLU A 466 -3.03 -35.68 -0.42
N PRO A 467 -3.97 -34.73 -0.31
CA PRO A 467 -3.85 -33.40 -0.91
C PRO A 467 -2.53 -32.68 -0.62
N GLU A 468 -2.04 -32.72 0.62
CA GLU A 468 -0.79 -32.04 0.99
C GLU A 468 0.42 -32.63 0.29
N LYS A 469 0.44 -33.95 0.08
CA LYS A 469 1.51 -34.64 -0.65
C LYS A 469 1.45 -34.32 -2.14
N ALA A 470 0.24 -34.14 -2.69
CA ALA A 470 0.06 -33.72 -4.09
C ALA A 470 0.53 -32.28 -4.30
N VAL A 471 0.11 -31.34 -3.44
CA VAL A 471 0.58 -29.94 -3.46
C VAL A 471 2.10 -29.86 -3.36
N ASP A 472 2.71 -30.63 -2.46
CA ASP A 472 4.16 -30.65 -2.31
C ASP A 472 4.87 -31.22 -3.56
N ALA A 473 4.31 -32.26 -4.19
CA ALA A 473 4.86 -32.83 -5.42
C ALA A 473 4.78 -31.85 -6.60
N ILE A 474 3.65 -31.17 -6.76
CA ILE A 474 3.45 -30.14 -7.80
C ILE A 474 4.40 -28.96 -7.55
N THR A 475 4.52 -28.52 -6.30
CA THR A 475 5.47 -27.47 -5.91
C THR A 475 6.91 -27.86 -6.28
N ASP A 476 7.32 -29.09 -5.94
CA ASP A 476 8.66 -29.59 -6.26
C ASP A 476 8.89 -29.72 -7.78
N ASP A 477 7.86 -30.09 -8.55
CA ASP A 477 7.93 -30.13 -10.02
C ASP A 477 8.06 -28.72 -10.62
N ILE A 478 7.30 -27.74 -10.14
CA ILE A 478 7.38 -26.34 -10.59
C ILE A 478 8.79 -25.78 -10.30
N LEU A 479 9.30 -25.96 -9.08
CA LEU A 479 10.65 -25.55 -8.70
C LEU A 479 11.74 -26.21 -9.58
N GLN A 480 11.50 -27.43 -10.07
CA GLN A 480 12.39 -28.16 -10.97
C GLN A 480 12.13 -27.86 -12.46
N LYS A 481 11.25 -26.90 -12.79
CA LYS A 481 10.83 -26.55 -14.15
C LYS A 481 10.25 -27.73 -14.93
N LYS A 482 9.56 -28.66 -14.25
CA LYS A 482 8.88 -29.82 -14.81
C LYS A 482 7.39 -29.55 -15.03
N THR A 483 7.04 -28.38 -15.58
CA THR A 483 5.65 -27.87 -15.66
C THR A 483 4.87 -28.33 -16.89
N GLY A 484 5.50 -29.01 -17.85
CA GLY A 484 4.89 -29.36 -19.14
C GLY A 484 3.56 -30.12 -19.04
N TYR A 485 3.46 -31.06 -18.10
CA TYR A 485 2.23 -31.83 -17.90
C TYR A 485 1.07 -31.00 -17.34
N LEU A 486 1.36 -29.99 -16.52
CA LEU A 486 0.37 -29.05 -15.99
C LEU A 486 -0.18 -28.16 -17.11
N ASN A 487 0.72 -27.64 -17.95
CA ASN A 487 0.34 -26.83 -19.12
C ASN A 487 -0.51 -27.63 -20.12
N ASP A 488 -0.13 -28.87 -20.39
CA ASP A 488 -0.89 -29.76 -21.27
C ASP A 488 -2.27 -30.07 -20.70
N TYR A 489 -2.38 -30.28 -19.38
CA TYR A 489 -3.64 -30.48 -18.69
C TYR A 489 -4.58 -29.27 -18.85
N LEU A 490 -4.10 -28.06 -18.53
CA LEU A 490 -4.90 -26.83 -18.61
C LEU A 490 -5.34 -26.51 -20.05
N LYS A 491 -4.45 -26.65 -21.03
CA LYS A 491 -4.79 -26.46 -22.46
C LYS A 491 -5.84 -27.45 -22.93
N LYS A 492 -5.67 -28.73 -22.58
CA LYS A 492 -6.65 -29.76 -22.90
C LYS A 492 -8.01 -29.44 -22.29
N THR A 493 -8.05 -28.95 -21.04
CA THR A 493 -9.28 -28.52 -20.37
C THR A 493 -9.99 -27.41 -21.15
N ILE A 494 -9.26 -26.41 -21.64
CA ILE A 494 -9.81 -25.34 -22.49
C ILE A 494 -10.42 -25.89 -23.79
N GLU A 495 -9.77 -26.89 -24.40
CA GLU A 495 -10.23 -27.48 -25.66
C GLU A 495 -11.47 -28.37 -25.52
N ILE A 496 -11.56 -29.15 -24.42
CA ILE A 496 -12.57 -30.21 -24.29
C ILE A 496 -13.72 -29.85 -23.35
N SER A 497 -13.56 -28.85 -22.47
CA SER A 497 -14.60 -28.51 -21.50
C SER A 497 -15.79 -27.86 -22.20
N GLY A 498 -17.00 -28.31 -21.85
CA GLY A 498 -18.24 -27.65 -22.25
C GLY A 498 -18.67 -26.55 -21.27
N ASP A 499 -17.99 -26.42 -20.12
CA ASP A 499 -18.29 -25.46 -19.07
C ASP A 499 -17.42 -24.19 -19.24
N GLN A 500 -18.06 -23.03 -19.32
CA GLN A 500 -17.38 -21.74 -19.50
C GLN A 500 -16.58 -21.32 -18.26
N GLU A 501 -17.01 -21.72 -17.06
CA GLU A 501 -16.29 -21.42 -15.83
C GLU A 501 -14.97 -22.21 -15.77
N ASP A 502 -15.01 -23.48 -16.17
CA ASP A 502 -13.81 -24.31 -16.26
C ASP A 502 -12.80 -23.76 -17.29
N ILE A 503 -13.29 -23.31 -18.45
CA ILE A 503 -12.44 -22.69 -19.48
C ILE A 503 -11.79 -21.43 -18.93
N LYS A 504 -12.55 -20.60 -18.21
CA LYS A 504 -12.05 -19.38 -17.60
C LYS A 504 -10.96 -19.69 -16.56
N GLN A 505 -11.26 -20.56 -15.60
CA GLN A 505 -10.30 -20.95 -14.55
C GLN A 505 -9.03 -21.58 -15.14
N ALA A 506 -9.14 -22.41 -16.18
CA ALA A 506 -7.98 -23.00 -16.83
C ALA A 506 -7.11 -21.95 -17.55
N LYS A 507 -7.72 -20.92 -18.17
CA LYS A 507 -6.99 -19.77 -18.74
C LYS A 507 -6.29 -18.96 -17.65
N ASP A 508 -6.97 -18.68 -16.55
CA ASP A 508 -6.42 -17.93 -15.43
C ASP A 508 -5.22 -18.67 -14.81
N LEU A 509 -5.31 -20.00 -14.64
CA LEU A 509 -4.20 -20.83 -14.16
C LEU A 509 -3.02 -20.88 -15.15
N LEU A 510 -3.26 -20.85 -16.46
CA LEU A 510 -2.17 -20.75 -17.45
C LEU A 510 -1.43 -19.41 -17.35
N ILE A 511 -2.17 -18.31 -17.24
CA ILE A 511 -1.59 -16.97 -17.05
C ILE A 511 -0.78 -16.91 -15.76
N GLN A 512 -1.30 -17.48 -14.66
CA GLN A 512 -0.57 -17.58 -13.41
C GLN A 512 0.71 -18.41 -13.55
N MET A 513 0.67 -19.56 -14.23
CA MET A 513 1.87 -20.36 -14.49
C MET A 513 2.94 -19.57 -15.25
N GLU A 514 2.56 -18.82 -16.29
CA GLU A 514 3.49 -17.96 -17.03
C GLU A 514 4.12 -16.86 -16.16
N LYS A 515 3.37 -16.33 -15.18
CA LYS A 515 3.90 -15.38 -14.19
C LYS A 515 4.89 -16.06 -13.24
N LEU A 516 4.56 -17.27 -12.75
CA LEU A 516 5.44 -18.02 -11.85
C LEU A 516 6.78 -18.35 -12.50
N GLU A 517 6.80 -18.74 -13.77
CA GLU A 517 8.05 -19.08 -14.49
C GLU A 517 9.03 -17.90 -14.61
N ARG A 518 8.61 -16.67 -14.28
CA ARG A 518 9.42 -15.44 -14.24
C ARG A 518 9.86 -15.04 -12.83
N LEU A 519 9.53 -15.82 -11.80
CA LEU A 519 9.92 -15.54 -10.43
C LEU A 519 11.44 -15.60 -10.23
N SER A 520 11.93 -14.77 -9.30
CA SER A 520 13.35 -14.62 -9.03
C SER A 520 14.01 -15.89 -8.47
N ILE A 521 13.22 -16.75 -7.85
CA ILE A 521 13.62 -18.09 -7.37
C ILE A 521 14.25 -18.96 -8.46
N PHE A 522 13.93 -18.73 -9.74
CA PHE A 522 14.44 -19.50 -10.87
C PHE A 522 15.75 -18.98 -11.46
N ASP A 523 16.17 -17.77 -11.08
CA ASP A 523 17.39 -17.11 -11.57
C ASP A 523 18.57 -17.29 -10.62
N LYS A 524 18.35 -17.91 -9.46
CA LYS A 524 19.34 -18.04 -8.38
C LYS A 524 19.48 -19.50 -7.97
N GLU A 525 20.71 -19.89 -7.63
CA GLU A 525 20.87 -21.09 -6.80
C GLU A 525 20.33 -20.75 -5.40
N PRO A 526 19.56 -21.64 -4.76
CA PRO A 526 19.10 -21.41 -3.40
C PRO A 526 20.31 -21.08 -2.53
N GLU A 527 20.22 -20.01 -1.71
CA GLU A 527 21.14 -19.89 -0.58
C GLU A 527 21.15 -21.23 0.16
N PRO A 528 22.28 -21.65 0.76
CA PRO A 528 22.33 -22.93 1.47
C PRO A 528 21.41 -22.89 2.68
N ILE A 529 20.13 -23.21 2.45
CA ILE A 529 19.15 -23.52 3.47
C ILE A 529 19.72 -24.74 4.19
N PRO A 530 19.87 -24.70 5.52
CA PRO A 530 20.43 -25.83 6.26
C PRO A 530 19.62 -27.08 5.96
N GLU A 531 20.32 -28.16 5.60
CA GLU A 531 19.69 -29.47 5.42
C GLU A 531 19.00 -29.87 6.74
N VAL A 532 17.82 -30.47 6.61
CA VAL A 532 16.99 -30.87 7.75
C VAL A 532 16.96 -32.39 7.82
N ASP A 533 17.36 -32.93 8.96
CA ASP A 533 16.96 -34.26 9.39
C ASP A 533 16.07 -34.20 10.63
N PHE A 534 15.33 -35.27 10.88
CA PHE A 534 14.41 -35.35 12.02
C PHE A 534 14.95 -36.29 13.08
N TYR A 535 14.70 -35.94 14.35
CA TYR A 535 14.94 -36.83 15.48
C TYR A 535 13.64 -37.11 16.24
N VAL A 536 13.61 -38.24 16.94
CA VAL A 536 12.55 -38.60 17.87
C VAL A 536 13.19 -38.97 19.20
N ALA A 537 12.69 -38.37 20.28
CA ALA A 537 13.16 -38.67 21.62
C ALA A 537 12.00 -38.98 22.57
N GLU A 538 12.23 -39.89 23.51
CA GLU A 538 11.30 -40.20 24.60
C GLU A 538 11.14 -39.02 25.58
N CYS A 539 12.14 -38.15 25.66
CA CYS A 539 12.15 -36.99 26.55
C CYS A 539 12.69 -35.74 25.82
N SER A 540 11.84 -34.73 25.66
CA SER A 540 12.16 -33.41 25.10
C SER A 540 13.24 -32.67 25.89
N GLU A 541 13.13 -32.66 27.23
CA GLU A 541 14.06 -31.91 28.09
C GLU A 541 15.46 -32.53 28.12
N PHE A 542 15.54 -33.86 28.02
CA PHE A 542 16.80 -34.60 28.01
C PHE A 542 16.76 -35.68 26.92
N PRO A 543 16.98 -35.33 25.65
CA PRO A 543 16.86 -36.27 24.52
C PRO A 543 17.78 -37.49 24.63
N SER A 544 18.89 -37.36 25.37
CA SER A 544 19.84 -38.45 25.65
C SER A 544 19.37 -39.42 26.75
N LEU A 545 18.31 -39.10 27.50
CA LEU A 545 17.75 -39.92 28.57
C LEU A 545 16.49 -40.65 28.08
N GLY A 546 16.68 -41.80 27.43
CA GLY A 546 15.58 -42.65 26.96
C GLY A 546 15.83 -43.19 25.56
N GLU A 547 14.75 -43.56 24.87
CA GLU A 547 14.80 -43.92 23.46
C GLU A 547 15.02 -42.67 22.59
N TYR A 548 16.00 -42.73 21.68
CA TYR A 548 16.40 -41.63 20.80
C TYR A 548 16.78 -42.17 19.42
N HIS A 549 16.27 -41.52 18.37
CA HIS A 549 16.52 -41.84 16.96
C HIS A 549 16.74 -40.54 16.18
N GLU A 550 17.70 -40.48 15.26
CA GLU A 550 18.03 -39.29 14.46
C GLU A 550 18.36 -39.67 13.01
N GLY A 551 18.48 -38.68 12.11
CA GLY A 551 18.69 -38.93 10.68
C GLY A 551 17.44 -39.46 9.99
N LEU A 552 16.25 -39.15 10.50
CA LEU A 552 14.98 -39.66 10.00
C LEU A 552 14.37 -38.71 8.97
N THR A 553 13.56 -39.25 8.06
CA THR A 553 12.55 -38.47 7.33
C THR A 553 11.34 -38.18 8.21
N ILE A 554 10.48 -37.22 7.84
CA ILE A 554 9.26 -36.92 8.60
C ILE A 554 8.32 -38.12 8.73
N ASP A 555 8.12 -38.90 7.65
CA ASP A 555 7.26 -40.09 7.68
C ASP A 555 7.83 -41.17 8.64
N GLU A 556 9.16 -41.35 8.66
CA GLU A 556 9.84 -42.25 9.59
C GLU A 556 9.76 -41.74 11.03
N ALA A 557 9.95 -40.44 11.25
CA ALA A 557 9.87 -39.82 12.56
C ALA A 557 8.47 -39.97 13.18
N ILE A 558 7.41 -39.76 12.40
CA ILE A 558 6.03 -40.03 12.83
C ILE A 558 5.89 -41.52 13.20
N ALA A 559 6.36 -42.44 12.35
CA ALA A 559 6.25 -43.87 12.60
C ALA A 559 7.02 -44.32 13.86
N VAL A 560 8.15 -43.71 14.17
CA VAL A 560 8.92 -43.97 15.40
C VAL A 560 8.22 -43.38 16.62
N TYR A 561 7.75 -42.13 16.53
CA TYR A 561 7.03 -41.44 17.62
C TYR A 561 5.75 -42.19 18.06
N GLU A 562 5.06 -42.83 17.13
CA GLU A 562 3.88 -43.67 17.41
C GLU A 562 4.22 -44.97 18.14
N LYS A 563 5.44 -45.49 17.95
CA LYS A 563 5.90 -46.72 18.63
C LYS A 563 6.34 -46.48 20.06
N ILE A 564 6.70 -45.25 20.42
CA ILE A 564 7.11 -44.90 21.78
C ILE A 564 5.88 -44.99 22.72
N PRO A 565 5.90 -45.87 23.75
CA PRO A 565 4.78 -46.06 24.65
C PRO A 565 4.48 -44.81 25.49
N GLY A 566 3.25 -44.30 25.43
CA GLY A 566 2.83 -43.10 26.15
C GLY A 566 2.63 -43.28 27.66
N ASP A 567 2.77 -44.50 28.19
CA ASP A 567 2.67 -44.82 29.62
C ASP A 567 3.98 -44.65 30.39
N ARG A 568 5.10 -44.35 29.70
CA ARG A 568 6.39 -44.03 30.32
C ARG A 568 6.34 -42.62 30.95
N LYS A 569 5.99 -42.56 32.24
CA LYS A 569 5.65 -41.33 32.99
C LYS A 569 6.77 -40.29 33.19
N ASN A 570 7.98 -40.52 32.71
CA ASN A 570 9.16 -39.72 33.09
C ASN A 570 9.69 -38.79 31.99
N GLY A 571 9.06 -38.73 30.81
CA GLY A 571 9.51 -37.88 29.70
C GLY A 571 8.35 -37.40 28.84
N ILE A 572 8.49 -36.19 28.29
CA ILE A 572 7.60 -35.66 27.25
C ILE A 572 8.18 -36.11 25.91
N LYS A 573 7.51 -37.04 25.23
CA LYS A 573 7.97 -37.49 23.91
C LYS A 573 7.95 -36.35 22.90
N THR A 574 8.93 -36.35 22.00
CA THR A 574 9.13 -35.28 21.00
C THR A 574 9.48 -35.82 19.63
N ILE A 575 9.07 -35.08 18.60
CA ILE A 575 9.69 -35.08 17.28
C ILE A 575 10.41 -33.74 17.17
N GLY A 576 11.69 -33.74 16.82
CA GLY A 576 12.45 -32.52 16.59
C GLY A 576 13.14 -32.50 15.24
N ILE A 577 13.67 -31.33 14.92
CA ILE A 577 14.43 -31.03 13.71
C ILE A 577 15.89 -30.78 14.05
N ASN A 578 16.74 -31.11 13.11
CA ASN A 578 18.16 -30.81 13.14
C ASN A 578 18.53 -30.04 11.86
N LEU A 579 18.82 -28.75 11.99
CA LEU A 579 19.29 -27.88 10.91
C LEU A 579 20.81 -27.92 10.86
N HIS A 580 21.36 -28.40 9.75
CA HIS A 580 22.80 -28.49 9.53
C HIS A 580 23.41 -27.15 9.11
N PHE A 581 23.69 -26.29 10.08
CA PHE A 581 24.39 -25.03 9.85
C PHE A 581 25.91 -25.23 9.64
N PRO A 582 26.59 -24.31 8.91
CA PRO A 582 28.06 -24.25 8.87
C PRO A 582 28.69 -24.08 10.27
N GLU A 583 29.92 -24.57 10.46
CA GLU A 583 30.64 -24.45 11.75
C GLU A 583 30.69 -22.99 12.26
N GLY A 584 30.30 -22.79 13.52
CA GLY A 584 30.34 -21.47 14.19
C GLY A 584 29.05 -20.66 14.09
N HIS A 585 27.98 -21.21 13.49
CA HIS A 585 26.66 -20.60 13.50
C HIS A 585 26.09 -20.48 14.92
N MET A 586 25.35 -19.41 15.19
CA MET A 586 24.92 -19.07 16.55
C MET A 586 23.58 -19.68 16.98
N TYR A 587 22.81 -20.23 16.04
CA TYR A 587 21.60 -20.97 16.35
C TYR A 587 21.90 -22.44 16.65
N SER A 588 21.11 -23.03 17.54
CA SER A 588 21.13 -24.48 17.80
C SER A 588 20.79 -25.23 16.51
N ASP A 589 21.56 -26.27 16.23
CA ASP A 589 21.27 -27.24 15.20
C ASP A 589 19.97 -27.99 15.53
N LYS A 590 19.72 -28.29 16.82
CA LYS A 590 18.53 -29.04 17.26
C LYS A 590 17.43 -28.17 17.87
N CYS A 591 16.18 -28.45 17.50
CA CYS A 591 14.96 -27.82 18.02
C CYS A 591 13.81 -28.83 18.08
N ASP A 592 12.98 -28.79 19.11
CA ASP A 592 11.74 -29.56 19.14
C ASP A 592 10.72 -28.98 18.14
N LEU A 593 10.12 -29.86 17.33
CA LEU A 593 9.08 -29.53 16.36
C LEU A 593 7.70 -29.79 16.95
N LEU A 594 7.58 -30.90 17.69
CA LEU A 594 6.37 -31.37 18.36
C LEU A 594 6.76 -31.91 19.73
N ALA A 595 6.26 -31.30 20.81
CA ALA A 595 6.44 -31.79 22.17
C ALA A 595 5.08 -32.15 22.78
N GLY A 596 4.96 -33.37 23.31
CA GLY A 596 3.75 -33.79 24.03
C GLY A 596 2.48 -33.83 23.17
N GLY A 597 2.62 -33.93 21.84
CA GLY A 597 1.50 -33.92 20.90
C GLY A 597 1.08 -32.52 20.41
N HIS A 598 1.81 -31.47 20.78
CA HIS A 598 1.56 -30.10 20.33
C HIS A 598 2.76 -29.55 19.56
N ILE A 599 2.49 -28.80 18.49
CA ILE A 599 3.53 -28.15 17.69
C ILE A 599 4.15 -27.01 18.50
N CYS A 600 5.47 -26.92 18.50
CA CYS A 600 6.24 -25.87 19.18
C CYS A 600 6.25 -24.56 18.37
N LYS A 601 5.08 -24.08 17.91
CA LYS A 601 4.94 -22.96 16.95
C LYS A 601 5.68 -21.70 17.38
N GLU A 602 5.56 -21.31 18.64
CA GLU A 602 6.18 -20.09 19.16
C GLU A 602 7.71 -20.07 18.95
N MET A 603 8.38 -21.20 19.15
CA MET A 603 9.82 -21.32 18.93
C MET A 603 10.18 -21.38 17.44
N LEU A 604 9.35 -22.06 16.63
CA LEU A 604 9.56 -22.21 15.19
C LEU A 604 9.37 -20.87 14.45
N ASP A 605 8.37 -20.09 14.85
CA ASP A 605 8.05 -18.80 14.25
C ASP A 605 9.05 -17.70 14.67
N ALA A 606 9.65 -17.83 15.86
CA ALA A 606 10.62 -16.86 16.39
C ALA A 606 11.99 -16.91 15.71
N VAL A 607 12.32 -18.00 15.00
CA VAL A 607 13.61 -18.17 14.33
C VAL A 607 13.40 -18.22 12.82
N PRO A 608 13.88 -17.22 12.06
CA PRO A 608 13.69 -17.16 10.60
C PRO A 608 14.10 -18.44 9.88
N PHE A 609 15.22 -19.07 10.28
CA PHE A 609 15.69 -20.31 9.67
C PHE A 609 14.76 -21.51 9.87
N TYR A 610 13.95 -21.56 10.94
CA TYR A 610 12.92 -22.58 11.11
C TYR A 610 11.66 -22.21 10.32
N LYS A 611 11.19 -20.96 10.45
CA LYS A 611 9.98 -20.43 9.79
C LYS A 611 10.05 -20.52 8.27
N GLU A 612 11.18 -20.14 7.68
CA GLU A 612 11.37 -20.01 6.23
C GLU A 612 11.68 -21.37 5.56
N ASN A 613 12.22 -22.35 6.30
CA ASN A 613 12.65 -23.63 5.74
C ASN A 613 11.46 -24.50 5.26
N ARG A 614 11.45 -24.85 3.97
CA ARG A 614 10.37 -25.65 3.35
C ARG A 614 10.17 -27.00 4.04
N GLN A 615 11.24 -27.72 4.37
CA GLN A 615 11.13 -29.06 4.99
C GLN A 615 10.52 -28.98 6.39
N VAL A 616 10.87 -27.94 7.16
CA VAL A 616 10.25 -27.67 8.47
C VAL A 616 8.76 -27.38 8.30
N ARG A 617 8.37 -26.49 7.36
CA ARG A 617 6.96 -26.19 7.09
C ARG A 617 6.16 -27.39 6.62
N LYS A 618 6.70 -28.20 5.69
CA LYS A 618 6.09 -29.46 5.25
C LYS A 618 5.86 -30.39 6.45
N ALA A 619 6.85 -30.51 7.32
CA ALA A 619 6.74 -31.35 8.51
C ALA A 619 5.71 -30.84 9.53
N VAL A 620 5.65 -29.54 9.80
CA VAL A 620 4.59 -28.94 10.65
C VAL A 620 3.21 -29.29 10.09
N ARG A 621 2.97 -29.03 8.80
CA ARG A 621 1.68 -29.30 8.14
C ARG A 621 1.28 -30.78 8.24
N TYR A 622 2.24 -31.68 8.04
CA TYR A 622 1.99 -33.12 8.13
C TYR A 622 1.66 -33.57 9.55
N LEU A 623 2.36 -33.02 10.54
CA LEU A 623 2.11 -33.32 11.95
C LEU A 623 0.76 -32.77 12.40
N GLU A 624 0.43 -31.52 12.09
CA GLU A 624 -0.87 -30.90 12.39
C GLU A 624 -2.01 -31.78 11.87
N LYS A 625 -1.99 -32.12 10.58
CA LYS A 625 -3.04 -32.96 9.98
C LYS A 625 -3.10 -34.36 10.60
N HIS A 626 -1.95 -34.95 10.94
CA HIS A 626 -1.89 -36.27 11.58
C HIS A 626 -2.51 -36.26 12.99
N PHE A 627 -2.24 -35.23 13.79
CA PHE A 627 -2.77 -35.12 15.16
C PHE A 627 -4.22 -34.61 15.19
N GLU A 628 -4.64 -33.71 14.30
CA GLU A 628 -6.04 -33.31 14.14
C GLU A 628 -6.93 -34.49 13.73
N LYS A 629 -6.50 -35.31 12.76
CA LYS A 629 -7.20 -36.55 12.39
C LYS A 629 -7.39 -37.47 13.60
N LYS A 630 -6.40 -37.54 14.50
CA LYS A 630 -6.47 -38.37 15.71
C LYS A 630 -7.42 -37.83 16.77
N GLU A 631 -7.43 -36.53 17.03
CA GLU A 631 -8.39 -35.92 17.95
C GLU A 631 -9.83 -36.16 17.48
N ASN A 632 -10.10 -35.95 16.18
CA ASN A 632 -11.41 -36.21 15.58
C ASN A 632 -11.82 -37.70 15.66
N LEU A 633 -10.90 -38.63 15.36
CA LEU A 633 -11.15 -40.08 15.50
C LEU A 633 -11.38 -40.49 16.96
N SER A 634 -10.70 -39.87 17.91
CA SER A 634 -10.88 -40.13 19.34
C SER A 634 -12.25 -39.66 19.84
N PHE A 635 -12.71 -38.50 19.37
CA PHE A 635 -14.03 -37.94 19.66
C PHE A 635 -15.16 -38.79 19.06
N ILE A 636 -14.99 -39.27 17.83
CA ILE A 636 -15.94 -40.20 17.19
C ILE A 636 -16.02 -41.51 17.97
N LYS A 637 -14.88 -42.11 18.35
CA LYS A 637 -14.87 -43.35 19.17
C LYS A 637 -15.49 -43.16 20.55
N GLN A 638 -15.29 -42.02 21.20
CA GLN A 638 -15.96 -41.71 22.47
C GLN A 638 -17.48 -41.59 22.29
N LYS A 639 -17.95 -40.90 21.24
CA LYS A 639 -19.38 -40.84 20.93
C LYS A 639 -19.94 -42.23 20.60
N GLU A 640 -19.27 -43.03 19.79
CA GLU A 640 -19.72 -44.41 19.49
C GLU A 640 -19.79 -45.27 20.76
N ALA A 641 -18.82 -45.15 21.67
CA ALA A 641 -18.84 -45.85 22.96
C ALA A 641 -19.99 -45.39 23.88
N GLU A 642 -20.30 -44.08 23.92
CA GLU A 642 -21.44 -43.53 24.65
C GLU A 642 -22.80 -43.94 24.05
N TRP A 643 -22.89 -44.05 22.72
CA TRP A 643 -24.08 -44.53 22.03
C TRP A 643 -24.29 -46.05 22.23
N THR A 644 -23.20 -46.83 22.26
CA THR A 644 -23.24 -48.28 22.50
C THR A 644 -23.57 -48.62 23.97
N GLN A 645 -23.33 -47.69 24.91
CA GLN A 645 -23.77 -47.83 26.31
C GLN A 645 -25.23 -47.39 26.56
N ARG A 646 -25.89 -46.76 25.57
CA ARG A 646 -27.30 -46.32 25.65
C ARG A 646 -28.28 -47.24 24.90
N LEU A 647 -27.79 -48.28 24.23
CA LEU A 647 -28.54 -49.42 23.68
C LEU A 647 -28.34 -50.63 24.59
#